data_AF-A0A849W764-F1
#
_entry.id   AF-A0A849W764-F1
#
_cell.length_a   1.000
_cell.length_b   1.000
_cell.length_c   1.000
_cell.angle_alpha   90.00
_cell.angle_beta   90.00
_cell.angle_gamma   90.00
#
_symmetry.space_group_name_H-M   'P 1'
#
loop_
_entity.id
_entity.type
_entity.pdbx_description
1 polymer ?
#
loop_
_entity_poly.entity_id
_entity_poly.type
_entity_poly.pdbx_seq_one_letter_code
_entity_poly.pdbx_strand_id
1 'polypeptide(L)'
;MSWWEKRHDILGVNARNLLYVNRYNTKLNKNFADDKLHTKNYLQSRGIGVARLYAAIRNYKELVSFNPEVLPDNFVVKPNRGFGGTGITIIRDKKGKTFFGTGNKKYDWQDLFNECSAILDGKYAISGFRDQVIFEELLITHESLVDYVESGLPDIRIIVFNLVPIVGMLRLPTTESEGKANLHLGAVGLGIDIGTGLTTYGVQHHKFVTHLPNGKPVKGIKIPFWDELLLTAARIQQISQVGFLGVDLTVTKTGLKVLEINARAGLDIQIANRAPLKVRLRKVSDLKVGSPQEGVKIAKTLFTSNPKKIVEFKVDKPIIGLYEPIEVLNSIQGLVKAKIDPHAGRNILDSSFKSEFEDGFVSIKLAGKRINLPTEFGDLQKHNYKAILAGKFLSDFLIDTSITPSPKNIKPELAIGKGDRKEEKIIKNIDRKIYLLDKSLGIIPRFKPINLLQEQELFFQNKTYSPQFIYKKITTDLEAIKKELKKIPTKVDHPLMPFYHDKIREMNRKILLLEARGSEKIQYHSEKLYGRVSREMYRQAVDYITKQKIETDISEELPIKKIQKILEDYLKLQKLIHWNVVVVKDAAADISVSRRNQIFLKDGAKISENRLKALIAHEIETHIFRLENARLQSYKIFEVGTANYLTTEEGLAIYNQNTLGLPLGDKAIWLALNVVGVYLGRKLSFAELFDHLVKTYEVKDQEAFKICVKVKRGLSNTEKHTVFSRDLIYFNGLQLIADLVKQKGRAGIKSLYFGKIGVNDLPRLAAFEFSNIKYLPDRLK
;
A
#
# COMPACT_ATOMS: atom_id res chain seq x y z
N MET A 1 -2.54 -29.99 25.92
CA MET A 1 -1.26 -29.34 25.59
C MET A 1 -1.03 -28.16 26.49
N SER A 2 0.11 -28.10 27.17
CA SER A 2 0.49 -26.93 27.97
C SER A 2 0.64 -25.68 27.08
N TRP A 3 0.41 -24.49 27.66
CA TRP A 3 0.59 -23.20 26.95
C TRP A 3 1.97 -23.09 26.28
N TRP A 4 2.98 -23.67 26.91
CA TRP A 4 4.38 -23.63 26.48
C TRP A 4 4.70 -24.56 25.30
N GLU A 5 3.94 -25.66 25.12
CA GLU A 5 4.06 -26.54 23.95
C GLU A 5 3.71 -25.81 22.63
N LYS A 6 2.89 -24.75 22.70
CA LYS A 6 2.48 -23.94 21.54
C LYS A 6 3.30 -22.67 21.36
N ARG A 7 4.51 -22.58 21.92
CA ARG A 7 5.36 -21.38 21.85
C ARG A 7 5.60 -20.84 20.42
N HIS A 8 5.66 -21.73 19.41
CA HIS A 8 5.85 -21.34 18.00
C HIS A 8 4.64 -20.59 17.39
N ASP A 9 3.48 -20.69 18.04
CA ASP A 9 2.24 -20.01 17.68
C ASP A 9 2.07 -18.66 18.41
N ILE A 10 2.92 -18.36 19.40
CA ILE A 10 2.93 -17.05 20.04
C ILE A 10 3.46 -16.03 19.03
N LEU A 11 2.72 -14.94 18.84
CA LEU A 11 3.17 -13.85 18.00
C LEU A 11 4.18 -13.02 18.79
N GLY A 12 5.42 -12.94 18.32
CA GLY A 12 6.44 -12.04 18.87
C GLY A 12 6.36 -10.62 18.28
N VAL A 13 6.94 -9.64 18.97
CA VAL A 13 6.95 -8.22 18.58
C VAL A 13 7.50 -8.01 17.17
N ASN A 14 8.61 -8.67 16.82
CA ASN A 14 9.22 -8.57 15.50
C ASN A 14 8.30 -9.13 14.40
N ALA A 15 7.68 -10.28 14.64
CA ALA A 15 6.74 -10.89 13.71
C ALA A 15 5.47 -10.02 13.55
N ARG A 16 4.94 -9.47 14.64
CA ARG A 16 3.84 -8.49 14.61
C ARG A 16 4.21 -7.30 13.73
N ASN A 17 5.37 -6.70 13.97
CA ASN A 17 5.82 -5.51 13.26
C ASN A 17 6.02 -5.79 11.76
N LEU A 18 6.68 -6.88 11.41
CA LEU A 18 7.01 -7.21 10.03
C LEU A 18 5.79 -7.70 9.23
N LEU A 19 5.02 -8.64 9.79
CA LEU A 19 3.96 -9.36 9.07
C LEU A 19 2.63 -8.62 9.05
N TYR A 20 2.34 -7.84 10.11
CA TYR A 20 1.04 -7.20 10.28
C TYR A 20 1.17 -5.67 10.25
N VAL A 21 1.90 -5.06 11.18
CA VAL A 21 1.96 -3.59 11.27
C VAL A 21 2.57 -2.95 10.02
N ASN A 22 3.73 -3.40 9.54
CA ASN A 22 4.39 -2.80 8.37
C ASN A 22 3.69 -3.12 7.04
N ARG A 23 2.99 -4.25 6.99
CA ARG A 23 2.29 -4.71 5.79
C ARG A 23 0.91 -4.06 5.64
N TYR A 24 0.19 -3.84 6.74
CA TYR A 24 -1.21 -3.42 6.73
C TYR A 24 -1.43 -2.01 7.30
N ASN A 25 -0.45 -1.41 7.99
CA ASN A 25 -0.52 -0.01 8.44
C ASN A 25 0.46 0.85 7.65
N THR A 26 -0.06 1.83 6.90
CA THR A 26 0.78 2.84 6.21
C THR A 26 1.44 3.78 7.23
N LYS A 27 2.40 4.61 6.79
CA LYS A 27 2.99 5.65 7.65
C LYS A 27 1.93 6.65 8.13
N LEU A 28 0.97 7.02 7.27
CA LEU A 28 -0.13 7.90 7.62
C LEU A 28 -1.03 7.27 8.70
N ASN A 29 -1.37 5.99 8.56
CA ASN A 29 -2.21 5.27 9.54
C ASN A 29 -1.54 5.22 10.93
N LYS A 30 -0.22 5.03 10.96
CA LYS A 30 0.56 5.03 12.20
C LYS A 30 0.60 6.42 12.83
N ASN A 31 0.89 7.46 12.04
CA ASN A 31 0.90 8.84 12.52
C ASN A 31 -0.48 9.30 13.00
N PHE A 32 -1.55 8.84 12.34
CA PHE A 32 -2.93 9.06 12.79
C PHE A 32 -3.14 8.43 14.17
N ALA A 33 -2.86 7.13 14.33
CA ALA A 33 -3.03 6.45 15.62
C ALA A 33 -2.12 6.99 16.74
N ASP A 34 -0.92 7.49 16.40
CA ASP A 34 0.04 8.05 17.36
C ASP A 34 -0.39 9.47 17.86
N ASP A 35 -1.45 10.08 17.31
CA ASP A 35 -1.99 11.40 17.70
C ASP A 35 -3.37 11.28 18.37
N LYS A 36 -3.41 11.34 19.70
CA LYS A 36 -4.65 11.17 20.49
C LYS A 36 -5.66 12.28 20.25
N LEU A 37 -5.21 13.52 20.05
CA LEU A 37 -6.09 14.66 19.79
C LEU A 37 -6.75 14.51 18.42
N HIS A 38 -5.97 14.18 17.39
CA HIS A 38 -6.50 13.98 16.05
C HIS A 38 -7.47 12.79 15.99
N THR A 39 -7.11 11.66 16.58
CA THR A 39 -7.98 10.47 16.61
C THR A 39 -9.26 10.74 17.37
N LYS A 40 -9.20 11.42 18.51
CA LYS A 40 -10.39 11.80 19.29
C LYS A 40 -11.35 12.65 18.45
N ASN A 41 -10.88 13.74 17.86
CA ASN A 41 -11.72 14.62 17.04
C ASN A 41 -12.31 13.87 15.83
N TYR A 42 -11.52 12.99 15.22
CA TYR A 42 -11.95 12.16 14.10
C TYR A 42 -13.08 11.18 14.49
N LEU A 43 -12.98 10.56 15.67
CA LEU A 43 -13.99 9.62 16.17
C LEU A 43 -15.25 10.35 16.63
N GLN A 44 -15.08 11.45 17.38
CA GLN A 44 -16.19 12.25 17.89
C GLN A 44 -17.08 12.80 16.77
N SER A 45 -16.49 13.33 15.70
CA SER A 45 -17.22 13.83 14.52
C SER A 45 -18.02 12.75 13.78
N ARG A 46 -17.83 11.47 14.10
CA ARG A 46 -18.54 10.32 13.54
C ARG A 46 -19.48 9.65 14.54
N GLY A 47 -19.80 10.34 15.63
CA GLY A 47 -20.71 9.85 16.67
C GLY A 47 -20.14 8.71 17.53
N ILE A 48 -18.83 8.49 17.51
CA ILE A 48 -18.19 7.49 18.36
C ILE A 48 -17.86 8.14 19.71
N GLY A 49 -18.32 7.52 20.80
CA GLY A 49 -18.13 8.02 22.15
C GLY A 49 -16.65 8.14 22.52
N VAL A 50 -16.23 9.34 22.92
CA VAL A 50 -14.90 9.66 23.46
C VAL A 50 -15.06 10.57 24.68
N ALA A 51 -14.03 10.70 25.51
CA ALA A 51 -14.01 11.67 26.60
C ALA A 51 -14.07 13.10 26.03
N ARG A 52 -14.98 13.93 26.56
CA ARG A 52 -15.12 15.33 26.12
C ARG A 52 -13.79 16.07 26.29
N LEU A 53 -13.35 16.76 25.25
CA LEU A 53 -12.17 17.63 25.29
C LEU A 53 -12.59 19.00 25.84
N TYR A 54 -11.91 19.48 26.88
CA TYR A 54 -12.12 20.83 27.43
C TYR A 54 -11.15 21.83 26.82
N ALA A 55 -9.86 21.48 26.76
CA ALA A 55 -8.82 22.32 26.18
C ALA A 55 -7.65 21.49 25.65
N ALA A 56 -6.91 22.06 24.71
CA ALA A 56 -5.64 21.54 24.25
C ALA A 56 -4.63 22.69 24.14
N ILE A 57 -3.45 22.50 24.73
CA ILE A 57 -2.40 23.52 24.78
C ILE A 57 -1.20 23.00 23.97
N ARG A 58 -0.81 23.75 22.94
CA ARG A 58 0.19 23.33 21.95
C ARG A 58 1.58 23.91 22.20
N ASN A 59 1.67 24.98 22.98
CA ASN A 59 2.92 25.70 23.21
C ASN A 59 2.84 26.51 24.52
N TYR A 60 4.01 26.98 24.97
CA TYR A 60 4.14 27.77 26.19
C TYR A 60 3.34 29.07 26.18
N LYS A 61 3.16 29.73 25.02
CA LYS A 61 2.39 30.97 24.93
C LYS A 61 0.91 30.72 25.24
N GLU A 62 0.36 29.64 24.70
CA GLU A 62 -1.00 29.18 25.03
C GLU A 62 -1.10 28.78 26.51
N LEU A 63 -0.08 28.14 27.09
CA LEU A 63 -0.08 27.76 28.51
C LEU A 63 -0.10 28.98 29.45
N VAL A 64 0.73 29.98 29.17
CA VAL A 64 0.81 31.22 29.97
C VAL A 64 -0.47 32.04 29.89
N SER A 65 -1.15 32.02 28.75
CA SER A 65 -2.42 32.74 28.54
C SER A 65 -3.66 31.94 28.93
N PHE A 66 -3.50 30.68 29.36
CA PHE A 66 -4.62 29.82 29.69
C PHE A 66 -5.25 30.21 31.02
N ASN A 67 -6.56 30.47 31.02
CA ASN A 67 -7.32 30.71 32.25
C ASN A 67 -7.82 29.37 32.85
N PRO A 68 -7.27 28.91 34.00
CA PRO A 68 -7.71 27.66 34.62
C PRO A 68 -9.12 27.70 35.23
N GLU A 69 -9.75 28.87 35.31
CA GLU A 69 -11.12 29.00 35.81
C GLU A 69 -12.16 28.40 34.86
N VAL A 70 -11.84 28.28 33.56
CA VAL A 70 -12.76 27.68 32.56
C VAL A 70 -12.84 26.16 32.65
N LEU A 71 -11.91 25.53 33.39
CA LEU A 71 -11.93 24.09 33.60
C LEU A 71 -13.00 23.70 34.64
N PRO A 72 -13.72 22.59 34.42
CA PRO A 72 -14.67 22.07 35.39
C PRO A 72 -13.97 21.60 36.68
N ASP A 73 -14.77 21.27 37.70
CA ASP A 73 -14.24 20.87 39.00
C ASP A 73 -13.47 19.54 38.96
N ASN A 74 -13.77 18.69 37.98
CA ASN A 74 -13.05 17.44 37.74
C ASN A 74 -12.61 17.33 36.28
N PHE A 75 -11.37 16.90 36.05
CA PHE A 75 -10.80 16.73 34.73
C PHE A 75 -9.53 15.88 34.78
N VAL A 76 -9.05 15.48 33.61
CA VAL A 76 -7.78 14.78 33.42
C VAL A 76 -6.86 15.64 32.58
N VAL A 77 -5.62 15.79 33.01
CA VAL A 77 -4.52 16.38 32.24
C VAL A 77 -3.64 15.24 31.72
N LYS A 78 -3.34 15.24 30.43
CA LYS A 78 -2.46 14.22 29.84
C LYS A 78 -1.69 14.69 28.61
N PRO A 79 -0.55 14.05 28.29
CA PRO A 79 0.17 14.25 27.03
C PRO A 79 -0.56 13.66 25.82
N ASN A 80 -0.48 14.34 24.67
CA ASN A 80 -1.00 13.83 23.40
C ASN A 80 -0.26 12.57 22.94
N ARG A 81 1.08 12.51 23.07
CA ARG A 81 1.92 11.40 22.61
C ARG A 81 2.55 10.57 23.74
N GLY A 82 2.07 10.73 24.97
CA GLY A 82 2.63 10.01 26.13
C GLY A 82 2.46 8.49 26.07
N PHE A 83 3.43 7.78 26.66
CA PHE A 83 3.51 6.32 26.67
C PHE A 83 3.17 5.72 28.05
N GLY A 84 2.47 4.58 28.05
CA GLY A 84 2.27 3.76 29.25
C GLY A 84 1.49 4.44 30.39
N GLY A 85 0.71 5.49 30.10
CA GLY A 85 -0.01 6.26 31.11
C GLY A 85 0.87 7.19 31.95
N THR A 86 2.08 7.50 31.49
CA THR A 86 2.95 8.51 32.11
C THR A 86 2.47 9.93 31.78
N GLY A 87 2.66 10.87 32.71
CA GLY A 87 2.21 12.26 32.57
C GLY A 87 0.71 12.47 32.69
N ILE A 88 -0.04 11.50 33.22
CA ILE A 88 -1.49 11.66 33.47
C ILE A 88 -1.71 12.17 34.89
N THR A 89 -2.31 13.35 35.01
CA THR A 89 -2.74 13.94 36.29
C THR A 89 -4.26 13.97 36.33
N ILE A 90 -4.84 13.38 37.36
CA ILE A 90 -6.29 13.30 37.56
C ILE A 90 -6.68 14.31 38.63
N ILE A 91 -7.61 15.20 38.31
CA ILE A 91 -8.24 16.13 39.24
C ILE A 91 -9.68 15.67 39.49
N ARG A 92 -10.01 15.39 40.74
CA ARG A 92 -11.31 14.86 41.17
C ARG A 92 -12.25 15.95 41.66
N ASP A 93 -11.69 17.04 42.17
CA ASP A 93 -12.44 18.16 42.74
C ASP A 93 -11.60 19.44 42.70
N LYS A 94 -12.26 20.59 42.75
CA LYS A 94 -11.67 21.94 42.74
C LYS A 94 -12.39 22.78 43.78
N LYS A 95 -11.65 23.35 44.74
CA LYS A 95 -12.19 24.31 45.71
C LYS A 95 -11.38 25.59 45.69
N GLY A 96 -11.98 26.66 45.19
CA GLY A 96 -11.29 27.93 44.96
C GLY A 96 -10.10 27.75 44.01
N LYS A 97 -8.89 28.03 44.50
CA LYS A 97 -7.63 27.91 43.72
C LYS A 97 -6.91 26.57 43.89
N THR A 98 -7.44 25.66 44.70
CA THR A 98 -6.82 24.37 44.99
C THR A 98 -7.53 23.24 44.25
N PHE A 99 -6.76 22.43 43.55
CA PHE A 99 -7.20 21.23 42.85
C PHE A 99 -6.83 19.97 43.66
N PHE A 100 -7.76 19.03 43.77
CA PHE A 100 -7.57 17.79 44.54
C PHE A 100 -7.40 16.62 43.57
N GLY A 101 -6.23 15.98 43.62
CA GLY A 101 -5.92 14.84 42.77
C GLY A 101 -6.05 13.48 43.46
N THR A 102 -5.43 12.47 42.85
CA THR A 102 -5.41 11.10 43.39
C THR A 102 -4.46 10.98 44.59
N GLY A 103 -4.87 10.25 45.64
CA GLY A 103 -4.00 9.90 46.78
C GLY A 103 -3.67 11.06 47.72
N ASN A 104 -4.66 11.86 48.11
CA ASN A 104 -4.53 13.07 48.97
C ASN A 104 -3.61 14.18 48.42
N LYS A 105 -3.13 14.07 47.17
CA LYS A 105 -2.34 15.13 46.52
C LYS A 105 -3.20 16.37 46.27
N LYS A 106 -2.68 17.53 46.65
CA LYS A 106 -3.25 18.84 46.35
C LYS A 106 -2.33 19.54 45.36
N TYR A 107 -2.93 20.27 44.44
CA TYR A 107 -2.24 21.06 43.44
C TYR A 107 -2.77 22.48 43.49
N ASP A 108 -1.91 23.47 43.32
CA ASP A 108 -2.32 24.78 42.85
C ASP A 108 -2.16 24.89 41.31
N TRP A 109 -2.44 26.06 40.75
CA TRP A 109 -2.23 26.26 39.32
C TRP A 109 -0.75 26.22 38.92
N GLN A 110 0.17 26.65 39.79
CA GLN A 110 1.60 26.63 39.50
C GLN A 110 2.12 25.19 39.39
N ASP A 111 1.64 24.28 40.24
CA ASP A 111 1.94 22.85 40.16
C ASP A 111 1.45 22.25 38.84
N LEU A 112 0.20 22.54 38.46
CA LEU A 112 -0.37 22.09 37.18
C LEU A 112 0.34 22.71 35.99
N PHE A 113 0.74 23.98 36.08
CA PHE A 113 1.52 24.67 35.06
C PHE A 113 2.87 23.98 34.86
N ASN A 114 3.54 23.57 35.93
CA ASN A 114 4.81 22.84 35.87
C ASN A 114 4.63 21.46 35.22
N GLU A 115 3.57 20.72 35.55
CA GLU A 115 3.25 19.44 34.89
C GLU A 115 2.93 19.62 33.40
N CYS A 116 2.18 20.67 33.06
CA CYS A 116 1.90 21.02 31.66
C CYS A 116 3.18 21.39 30.90
N SER A 117 4.08 22.15 31.52
CA SER A 117 5.39 22.51 30.96
C SER A 117 6.23 21.26 30.70
N ALA A 118 6.28 20.35 31.66
CA ALA A 118 6.98 19.07 31.50
C ALA A 118 6.41 18.21 30.36
N ILE A 119 5.08 18.23 30.16
CA ILE A 119 4.44 17.60 28.99
C ILE A 119 4.88 18.30 27.70
N LEU A 120 4.83 19.64 27.61
CA LEU A 120 5.21 20.41 26.42
C LEU A 120 6.68 20.19 26.03
N ASP A 121 7.56 20.02 27.02
CA ASP A 121 8.98 19.70 26.81
C ASP A 121 9.21 18.27 26.30
N GLY A 122 8.16 17.44 26.32
CA GLY A 122 8.22 16.06 25.83
C GLY A 122 8.76 15.07 26.85
N LYS A 123 8.76 15.39 28.17
CA LYS A 123 9.23 14.49 29.25
C LYS A 123 8.61 13.09 29.18
N TYR A 124 7.36 13.01 28.76
CA TYR A 124 6.57 11.78 28.73
C TYR A 124 6.43 11.17 27.32
N ALA A 125 6.98 11.84 26.29
CA ALA A 125 6.92 11.37 24.90
C ALA A 125 8.11 10.45 24.57
N ILE A 126 7.84 9.31 23.91
CA ILE A 126 8.88 8.31 23.56
C ILE A 126 10.01 8.92 22.73
N SER A 127 9.71 9.92 21.91
CA SER A 127 10.67 10.56 21.02
C SER A 127 11.46 11.71 21.66
N GLY A 128 11.13 12.13 22.88
CA GLY A 128 11.75 13.29 23.55
C GLY A 128 11.60 14.63 22.80
N PHE A 129 10.63 14.72 21.89
CA PHE A 129 10.30 15.96 21.17
C PHE A 129 9.09 16.62 21.82
N ARG A 130 8.91 17.93 21.54
CA ARG A 130 7.77 18.71 22.04
C ARG A 130 6.43 17.99 21.82
N ASP A 131 5.59 17.98 22.86
CA ASP A 131 4.26 17.36 22.87
C ASP A 131 3.16 18.43 23.09
N GLN A 132 1.90 17.99 23.22
CA GLN A 132 0.76 18.85 23.51
C GLN A 132 0.06 18.38 24.78
N VAL A 133 -0.45 19.33 25.57
CA VAL A 133 -1.25 19.05 26.77
C VAL A 133 -2.71 18.95 26.39
N ILE A 134 -3.40 17.96 26.94
CA ILE A 134 -4.83 17.71 26.74
C ILE A 134 -5.52 17.78 28.10
N PHE A 135 -6.57 18.60 28.19
CA PHE A 135 -7.52 18.63 29.30
C PHE A 135 -8.83 17.97 28.85
N GLU A 136 -9.27 16.93 29.54
CA GLU A 136 -10.44 16.15 29.16
C GLU A 136 -11.31 15.74 30.36
N GLU A 137 -12.52 15.27 30.05
CA GLU A 137 -13.49 14.70 30.98
C GLU A 137 -12.89 13.56 31.82
N LEU A 138 -13.13 13.62 33.13
CA LEU A 138 -12.86 12.50 34.03
C LEU A 138 -13.95 11.43 33.86
N LEU A 139 -13.59 10.32 33.21
CA LEU A 139 -14.51 9.21 32.99
C LEU A 139 -14.75 8.41 34.28
N ILE A 140 -16.01 8.11 34.57
CA ILE A 140 -16.45 7.34 35.75
C ILE A 140 -16.82 5.92 35.32
N THR A 141 -16.22 4.93 35.98
CA THR A 141 -16.44 3.51 35.73
C THR A 141 -17.91 3.11 35.88
N HIS A 142 -18.37 2.21 35.00
CA HIS A 142 -19.71 1.63 35.09
C HIS A 142 -19.86 0.72 36.32
N GLU A 143 -21.03 0.73 36.95
CA GLU A 143 -21.33 0.08 38.24
C GLU A 143 -20.97 -1.41 38.24
N SER A 144 -21.20 -2.11 37.13
CA SER A 144 -20.86 -3.53 36.98
C SER A 144 -19.37 -3.87 37.11
N LEU A 145 -18.47 -2.88 37.03
CA LEU A 145 -17.02 -3.06 37.12
C LEU A 145 -16.40 -2.42 38.37
N VAL A 146 -17.12 -1.51 39.05
CA VAL A 146 -16.63 -0.79 40.25
C VAL A 146 -16.14 -1.77 41.31
N ASP A 147 -16.91 -2.84 41.50
CA ASP A 147 -16.69 -3.92 42.45
C ASP A 147 -15.39 -4.72 42.26
N TYR A 148 -14.72 -4.57 41.13
CA TYR A 148 -13.50 -5.30 40.78
C TYR A 148 -12.26 -4.39 40.76
N VAL A 149 -12.42 -3.12 41.14
CA VAL A 149 -11.41 -2.07 40.99
C VAL A 149 -11.29 -1.33 42.31
N GLU A 150 -10.09 -1.29 42.88
CA GLU A 150 -9.84 -0.52 44.10
C GLU A 150 -9.75 0.98 43.80
N SER A 151 -9.10 1.34 42.69
CA SER A 151 -8.99 2.72 42.22
C SER A 151 -8.66 2.77 40.73
N GLY A 152 -9.06 3.86 40.06
CA GLY A 152 -8.76 4.09 38.65
C GLY A 152 -9.87 3.64 37.68
N LEU A 153 -9.56 3.71 36.39
CA LEU A 153 -10.50 3.40 35.30
C LEU A 153 -10.08 2.09 34.60
N PRO A 154 -10.93 1.06 34.61
CA PRO A 154 -10.73 -0.14 33.79
C PRO A 154 -10.73 0.19 32.32
N ASP A 155 -9.86 -0.52 31.59
CA ASP A 155 -9.87 -0.46 30.15
C ASP A 155 -10.09 -1.86 29.55
N ILE A 156 -10.60 -1.88 28.32
CA ILE A 156 -10.89 -3.06 27.54
C ILE A 156 -10.12 -2.91 26.24
N ARG A 157 -9.04 -3.67 26.08
CA ARG A 157 -8.24 -3.69 24.86
C ARG A 157 -8.75 -4.77 23.92
N ILE A 158 -9.12 -4.39 22.71
CA ILE A 158 -9.53 -5.30 21.63
C ILE A 158 -8.56 -5.15 20.46
N ILE A 159 -8.00 -6.27 19.98
CA ILE A 159 -7.20 -6.28 18.74
C ILE A 159 -8.11 -6.68 17.59
N VAL A 160 -8.16 -5.85 16.55
CA VAL A 160 -8.96 -6.04 15.35
C VAL A 160 -8.04 -6.18 14.14
N PHE A 161 -8.35 -7.15 13.29
CA PHE A 161 -7.66 -7.37 12.02
C PHE A 161 -8.64 -7.90 10.96
N ASN A 162 -8.62 -7.31 9.77
CA ASN A 162 -9.55 -7.64 8.67
C ASN A 162 -11.04 -7.51 9.06
N LEU A 163 -11.37 -6.44 9.79
CA LEU A 163 -12.67 -6.16 10.42
C LEU A 163 -13.12 -7.17 11.49
N VAL A 164 -12.30 -8.17 11.82
CA VAL A 164 -12.62 -9.20 12.82
C VAL A 164 -11.94 -8.86 14.15
N PRO A 165 -12.69 -8.69 15.26
CA PRO A 165 -12.11 -8.68 16.60
C PRO A 165 -11.48 -10.03 16.96
N ILE A 166 -10.16 -10.05 17.14
CA ILE A 166 -9.37 -11.28 17.25
C ILE A 166 -9.24 -11.75 18.71
N VAL A 167 -9.08 -10.80 19.62
CA VAL A 167 -8.86 -11.05 21.04
C VAL A 167 -9.24 -9.80 21.84
N GLY A 168 -9.72 -10.01 23.08
CA GLY A 168 -10.00 -8.96 24.04
C GLY A 168 -9.32 -9.23 25.38
N MET A 169 -8.92 -8.18 26.10
CA MET A 169 -8.62 -8.27 27.53
C MET A 169 -9.18 -7.06 28.28
N LEU A 170 -9.59 -7.29 29.52
CA LEU A 170 -9.89 -6.25 30.50
C LEU A 170 -8.61 -5.99 31.31
N ARG A 171 -8.16 -4.74 31.41
CA ARG A 171 -7.08 -4.35 32.33
C ARG A 171 -7.69 -3.63 33.52
N LEU A 172 -7.48 -4.21 34.70
CA LEU A 172 -7.95 -3.69 35.97
C LEU A 172 -6.82 -2.95 36.67
N PRO A 173 -6.97 -1.64 36.91
CA PRO A 173 -6.01 -0.90 37.71
C PRO A 173 -6.04 -1.37 39.16
N THR A 174 -4.86 -1.35 39.78
CA THR A 174 -4.59 -1.72 41.17
C THR A 174 -3.96 -0.55 41.92
N THR A 175 -3.93 -0.64 43.25
CA THR A 175 -3.18 0.30 44.09
C THR A 175 -1.70 0.38 43.69
N GLU A 176 -1.07 -0.76 43.37
CA GLU A 176 0.32 -0.82 42.88
C GLU A 176 0.53 -0.02 41.59
N SER A 177 -0.45 -0.08 40.68
CA SER A 177 -0.41 0.67 39.41
C SER A 177 -0.80 2.14 39.55
N GLU A 178 -0.99 2.65 40.77
CA GLU A 178 -1.49 4.00 41.07
C GLU A 178 -2.82 4.31 40.38
N GLY A 179 -3.69 3.31 40.21
CA GLY A 179 -4.96 3.47 39.50
C GLY A 179 -4.85 3.50 37.97
N LYS A 180 -3.71 3.09 37.38
CA LYS A 180 -3.50 3.06 35.92
C LYS A 180 -3.65 1.65 35.37
N ALA A 181 -4.37 1.49 34.26
CA ALA A 181 -4.56 0.19 33.60
C ALA A 181 -3.33 -0.23 32.75
N ASN A 182 -2.14 -0.22 33.35
CA ASN A 182 -0.88 -0.61 32.75
C ASN A 182 -0.30 -1.86 33.44
N LEU A 183 -0.24 -2.98 32.70
CA LEU A 183 0.24 -4.27 33.22
C LEU A 183 1.69 -4.21 33.72
N HIS A 184 2.54 -3.34 33.16
CA HIS A 184 3.92 -3.19 33.60
C HIS A 184 4.04 -2.42 34.93
N LEU A 185 3.00 -1.69 35.33
CA LEU A 185 2.93 -0.99 36.62
C LEU A 185 2.20 -1.83 37.68
N GLY A 186 1.91 -3.11 37.42
CA GLY A 186 1.23 -3.97 38.38
C GLY A 186 -0.30 -4.04 38.24
N ALA A 187 -0.87 -3.50 37.15
CA ALA A 187 -2.28 -3.73 36.84
C ALA A 187 -2.54 -5.21 36.48
N VAL A 188 -3.77 -5.67 36.72
CA VAL A 188 -4.17 -7.06 36.42
C VAL A 188 -4.81 -7.14 35.04
N GLY A 189 -4.34 -8.06 34.19
CA GLY A 189 -4.88 -8.32 32.87
C GLY A 189 -5.75 -9.56 32.85
N LEU A 190 -7.01 -9.43 32.44
CA LEU A 190 -7.97 -10.52 32.34
C LEU A 190 -8.33 -10.80 30.89
N GLY A 191 -8.07 -12.02 30.40
CA GLY A 191 -8.47 -12.42 29.06
C GLY A 191 -9.99 -12.54 28.93
N ILE A 192 -10.57 -12.13 27.79
CA ILE A 192 -12.01 -12.17 27.55
C ILE A 192 -12.33 -13.16 26.44
N ASP A 193 -13.27 -14.07 26.70
CA ASP A 193 -13.82 -14.92 25.66
C ASP A 193 -14.66 -14.09 24.67
N ILE A 194 -14.26 -14.11 23.39
CA ILE A 194 -14.89 -13.27 22.36
C ILE A 194 -16.37 -13.61 22.17
N GLY A 195 -16.76 -14.88 22.28
CA GLY A 195 -18.14 -15.32 22.06
C GLY A 195 -19.09 -14.90 23.17
N THR A 196 -18.64 -15.01 24.41
CA THR A 196 -19.49 -14.86 25.61
C THR A 196 -19.32 -13.53 26.35
N GLY A 197 -18.20 -12.83 26.16
CA GLY A 197 -17.88 -11.60 26.90
C GLY A 197 -17.56 -11.86 28.37
N LEU A 198 -17.19 -13.08 28.74
CA LEU A 198 -16.79 -13.46 30.10
C LEU A 198 -15.27 -13.47 30.23
N THR A 199 -14.75 -13.02 31.38
CA THR A 199 -13.33 -13.15 31.68
C THR A 199 -12.94 -14.61 31.91
N THR A 200 -11.71 -14.97 31.55
CA THR A 200 -11.22 -16.35 31.50
C THR A 200 -10.04 -16.58 32.45
N TYR A 201 -8.88 -16.01 32.14
CA TYR A 201 -7.65 -16.14 32.93
C TYR A 201 -7.12 -14.75 33.31
N GLY A 202 -6.43 -14.67 34.44
CA GLY A 202 -5.76 -13.47 34.90
C GLY A 202 -4.25 -13.56 34.79
N VAL A 203 -3.60 -12.43 34.52
CA VAL A 203 -2.15 -12.25 34.57
C VAL A 203 -1.79 -10.97 35.32
N GLN A 204 -0.79 -11.05 36.19
CA GLN A 204 -0.18 -9.90 36.87
C GLN A 204 1.31 -10.19 37.00
N HIS A 205 2.19 -9.22 36.75
CA HIS A 205 3.66 -9.42 36.81
C HIS A 205 4.16 -10.62 35.99
N HIS A 206 3.55 -10.83 34.81
CA HIS A 206 3.80 -11.98 33.93
C HIS A 206 3.51 -13.36 34.55
N LYS A 207 2.86 -13.42 35.72
CA LYS A 207 2.42 -14.65 36.39
C LYS A 207 0.91 -14.81 36.28
N PHE A 208 0.45 -16.05 36.16
CA PHE A 208 -0.98 -16.34 36.17
C PHE A 208 -1.56 -16.18 37.56
N VAL A 209 -2.68 -15.49 37.65
CA VAL A 209 -3.42 -15.28 38.90
C VAL A 209 -4.84 -15.82 38.75
N THR A 210 -5.40 -16.33 39.85
CA THR A 210 -6.77 -16.88 39.92
C THR A 210 -7.73 -15.95 40.65
N HIS A 211 -7.20 -15.05 41.47
CA HIS A 211 -7.95 -14.05 42.23
C HIS A 211 -7.34 -12.66 42.02
N LEU A 212 -8.18 -11.64 42.13
CA LEU A 212 -7.82 -10.23 42.15
C LEU A 212 -7.25 -9.85 43.54
N PRO A 213 -6.56 -8.70 43.67
CA PRO A 213 -6.07 -8.21 44.96
C PRO A 213 -7.16 -8.10 46.04
N ASN A 214 -8.40 -7.78 45.64
CA ASN A 214 -9.56 -7.72 46.53
C ASN A 214 -10.21 -9.08 46.83
N GLY A 215 -9.57 -10.20 46.49
CA GLY A 215 -10.04 -11.57 46.74
C GLY A 215 -11.09 -12.11 45.78
N LYS A 216 -11.63 -11.30 44.85
CA LYS A 216 -12.62 -11.78 43.87
C LYS A 216 -11.99 -12.67 42.80
N PRO A 217 -12.70 -13.69 42.28
CA PRO A 217 -12.16 -14.56 41.23
C PRO A 217 -12.00 -13.79 39.91
N VAL A 218 -10.93 -14.12 39.17
CA VAL A 218 -10.65 -13.47 37.87
C VAL A 218 -11.54 -13.96 36.73
N LYS A 219 -12.16 -15.13 36.90
CA LYS A 219 -12.93 -15.83 35.85
C LYS A 219 -14.42 -15.58 36.03
N GLY A 220 -15.13 -15.38 34.92
CA GLY A 220 -16.59 -15.27 34.90
C GLY A 220 -17.14 -13.85 35.10
N ILE A 221 -16.29 -12.83 35.13
CA ILE A 221 -16.73 -11.43 35.17
C ILE A 221 -17.35 -11.10 33.80
N LYS A 222 -18.61 -10.66 33.81
CA LYS A 222 -19.35 -10.31 32.59
C LYS A 222 -19.06 -8.87 32.18
N ILE A 223 -18.55 -8.70 30.97
CA ILE A 223 -18.30 -7.37 30.42
C ILE A 223 -19.63 -6.79 29.89
N PRO A 224 -20.07 -5.62 30.37
CA PRO A 224 -21.29 -4.97 29.89
C PRO A 224 -21.11 -4.50 28.44
N PHE A 225 -22.21 -4.49 27.66
CA PHE A 225 -22.24 -4.03 26.26
C PHE A 225 -21.19 -4.70 25.34
N TRP A 226 -20.85 -5.97 25.60
CA TRP A 226 -19.77 -6.66 24.90
C TRP A 226 -19.90 -6.65 23.37
N ASP A 227 -21.10 -6.82 22.85
CA ASP A 227 -21.34 -6.86 21.40
C ASP A 227 -21.14 -5.48 20.76
N GLU A 228 -21.53 -4.44 21.49
CA GLU A 228 -21.32 -3.06 21.08
C GLU A 228 -19.83 -2.67 21.14
N LEU A 229 -19.09 -3.16 22.15
CA LEU A 229 -17.63 -3.04 22.24
C LEU A 229 -16.95 -3.65 20.99
N LEU A 230 -17.31 -4.89 20.65
CA LEU A 230 -16.76 -5.59 19.48
C LEU A 230 -17.11 -4.87 18.18
N LEU A 231 -18.37 -4.45 18.02
CA LEU A 231 -18.83 -3.75 16.83
C LEU A 231 -18.17 -2.38 16.70
N THR A 232 -18.02 -1.64 17.79
CA THR A 232 -17.34 -0.35 17.80
C THR A 232 -15.88 -0.50 17.42
N ALA A 233 -15.17 -1.49 17.97
CA ALA A 233 -13.78 -1.77 17.58
C ALA A 233 -13.64 -2.09 16.08
N ALA A 234 -14.54 -2.91 15.53
CA ALA A 234 -14.56 -3.24 14.11
C ALA A 234 -14.90 -2.03 13.21
N ARG A 235 -15.87 -1.20 13.62
CA ARG A 235 -16.21 0.07 12.94
C ARG A 235 -15.04 1.04 12.94
N ILE A 236 -14.33 1.17 14.06
CA ILE A 236 -13.13 2.03 14.15
C ILE A 236 -12.07 1.57 13.16
N GLN A 237 -11.84 0.26 12.99
CA GLN A 237 -10.93 -0.23 11.96
C GLN A 237 -11.38 0.15 10.55
N GLN A 238 -12.66 0.04 10.25
CA GLN A 238 -13.21 0.39 8.94
C GLN A 238 -12.99 1.86 8.60
N ILE A 239 -13.30 2.77 9.52
CA ILE A 239 -13.21 4.22 9.28
C ILE A 239 -11.76 4.73 9.35
N SER A 240 -10.95 4.23 10.30
CA SER A 240 -9.56 4.66 10.47
C SER A 240 -8.62 4.08 9.40
N GLN A 241 -9.04 3.02 8.73
CA GLN A 241 -8.24 2.24 7.77
C GLN A 241 -6.94 1.66 8.36
N VAL A 242 -6.80 1.63 9.69
CA VAL A 242 -5.65 1.01 10.37
C VAL A 242 -5.81 -0.51 10.31
N GLY A 243 -5.08 -1.18 9.42
CA GLY A 243 -5.28 -2.59 9.12
C GLY A 243 -5.00 -3.56 10.27
N PHE A 244 -3.95 -3.35 11.07
CA PHE A 244 -3.74 -4.03 12.35
C PHE A 244 -3.90 -3.04 13.48
N LEU A 245 -5.00 -3.16 14.23
CA LEU A 245 -5.45 -2.13 15.16
C LEU A 245 -5.67 -2.71 16.55
N GLY A 246 -5.13 -2.06 17.57
CA GLY A 246 -5.61 -2.17 18.95
C GLY A 246 -6.54 -1.02 19.26
N VAL A 247 -7.68 -1.29 19.88
CA VAL A 247 -8.62 -0.27 20.35
C VAL A 247 -8.73 -0.42 21.86
N ASP A 248 -8.50 0.66 22.59
CA ASP A 248 -8.65 0.71 24.03
C ASP A 248 -9.97 1.42 24.35
N LEU A 249 -10.90 0.67 24.90
CA LEU A 249 -12.26 1.08 25.20
C LEU A 249 -12.46 1.07 26.71
N THR A 250 -13.49 1.75 27.19
CA THR A 250 -13.96 1.63 28.57
C THR A 250 -15.48 1.73 28.59
N VAL A 251 -16.08 1.15 29.62
CA VAL A 251 -17.51 1.28 29.88
C VAL A 251 -17.69 2.20 31.07
N THR A 252 -18.36 3.31 30.83
CA THR A 252 -18.59 4.36 31.81
C THR A 252 -20.07 4.44 32.17
N LYS A 253 -20.40 5.23 33.19
CA LYS A 253 -21.80 5.56 33.52
C LYS A 253 -22.56 6.23 32.35
N THR A 254 -21.85 6.92 31.46
CA THR A 254 -22.43 7.59 30.28
C THR A 254 -22.36 6.76 29.00
N GLY A 255 -22.06 5.46 29.13
CA GLY A 255 -21.94 4.52 28.02
C GLY A 255 -20.50 4.23 27.60
N LEU A 256 -20.35 3.71 26.39
CA LEU A 256 -19.09 3.28 25.81
C LEU A 256 -18.20 4.47 25.42
N LYS A 257 -16.93 4.45 25.82
CA LYS A 257 -15.95 5.47 25.44
C LYS A 257 -14.69 4.85 24.88
N VAL A 258 -14.16 5.41 23.80
CA VAL A 258 -12.82 5.09 23.26
C VAL A 258 -11.80 5.95 24.00
N LEU A 259 -10.80 5.30 24.58
CA LEU A 259 -9.68 5.96 25.26
C LEU A 259 -8.57 6.29 24.27
N GLU A 260 -8.17 5.30 23.46
CA GLU A 260 -7.13 5.46 22.45
C GLU A 260 -7.21 4.37 21.37
N ILE A 261 -6.56 4.63 20.24
CA ILE A 261 -6.34 3.63 19.19
C ILE A 261 -4.84 3.44 18.99
N ASN A 262 -4.42 2.21 18.74
CA ASN A 262 -3.03 1.82 18.73
C ASN A 262 -2.67 1.06 17.45
N ALA A 263 -1.82 1.64 16.60
CA ALA A 263 -1.30 0.97 15.40
C ALA A 263 -0.23 -0.10 15.72
N ARG A 264 0.21 -0.20 16.98
CA ARG A 264 1.26 -1.13 17.47
C ARG A 264 0.84 -1.82 18.78
N ALA A 265 -0.36 -2.39 18.81
CA ALA A 265 -0.93 -3.01 20.02
C ALA A 265 0.03 -3.98 20.74
N GLY A 266 0.10 -3.87 22.07
CA GLY A 266 0.87 -4.75 22.96
C GLY A 266 0.42 -6.21 22.85
N LEU A 267 1.35 -7.13 23.15
CA LEU A 267 1.17 -8.57 22.88
C LEU A 267 0.88 -9.41 24.14
N ASP A 268 0.93 -8.81 25.33
CA ASP A 268 0.63 -9.47 26.61
C ASP A 268 -0.81 -9.97 26.71
N ILE A 269 -1.71 -9.42 25.89
CA ILE A 269 -3.08 -9.89 25.69
C ILE A 269 -3.15 -11.38 25.33
N GLN A 270 -2.13 -11.93 24.67
CA GLN A 270 -2.02 -13.37 24.38
C GLN A 270 -1.87 -14.20 25.65
N ILE A 271 -1.11 -13.68 26.62
CA ILE A 271 -0.82 -14.34 27.90
C ILE A 271 -2.10 -14.31 28.73
N ALA A 272 -2.73 -13.15 28.88
CA ALA A 272 -4.00 -12.99 29.61
C ALA A 272 -5.11 -13.92 29.08
N ASN A 273 -5.15 -14.17 27.77
CA ASN A 273 -6.13 -15.07 27.16
C ASN A 273 -5.69 -16.53 27.06
N ARG A 274 -4.43 -16.84 27.36
CA ARG A 274 -3.79 -18.13 27.01
C ARG A 274 -4.12 -18.55 25.58
N ALA A 275 -4.11 -17.59 24.66
CA ALA A 275 -4.44 -17.78 23.25
C ALA A 275 -3.37 -17.16 22.35
N PRO A 276 -2.64 -17.96 21.54
CA PRO A 276 -1.58 -17.41 20.70
C PRO A 276 -2.17 -16.62 19.52
N LEU A 277 -1.72 -15.38 19.31
CA LEU A 277 -2.31 -14.48 18.32
C LEU A 277 -2.02 -14.90 16.88
N LYS A 278 -0.87 -15.52 16.63
CA LYS A 278 -0.43 -15.86 15.27
C LYS A 278 -1.44 -16.77 14.57
N VAL A 279 -1.98 -17.75 15.30
CA VAL A 279 -2.97 -18.71 14.78
C VAL A 279 -4.30 -17.99 14.53
N ARG A 280 -4.74 -17.15 15.46
CA ARG A 280 -5.99 -16.39 15.30
C ARG A 280 -5.94 -15.44 14.11
N LEU A 281 -4.84 -14.71 13.93
CA LEU A 281 -4.64 -13.79 12.80
C LEU A 281 -4.61 -14.50 11.45
N ARG A 282 -3.98 -15.68 11.37
CA ARG A 282 -3.97 -16.50 10.14
C ARG A 282 -5.36 -16.97 9.73
N LYS A 283 -6.22 -17.32 10.69
CA LYS A 283 -7.59 -17.78 10.38
C LYS A 283 -8.42 -16.73 9.64
N VAL A 284 -8.14 -15.46 9.86
CA VAL A 284 -8.92 -14.35 9.30
C VAL A 284 -8.23 -13.59 8.17
N SER A 285 -6.93 -13.84 7.91
CA SER A 285 -6.13 -13.01 7.00
C SER A 285 -6.58 -13.04 5.55
N ASP A 286 -7.19 -14.15 5.12
CA ASP A 286 -7.63 -14.37 3.75
C ASP A 286 -9.16 -14.37 3.60
N LEU A 287 -9.89 -14.10 4.69
CA LEU A 287 -11.34 -13.96 4.64
C LEU A 287 -11.73 -12.65 3.94
N LYS A 288 -12.82 -12.67 3.17
CA LYS A 288 -13.44 -11.46 2.66
C LYS A 288 -14.55 -11.06 3.63
N VAL A 289 -14.29 -10.05 4.45
CA VAL A 289 -15.25 -9.52 5.41
C VAL A 289 -15.78 -8.21 4.87
N GLY A 290 -17.06 -8.16 4.52
CA GLY A 290 -17.70 -7.04 3.86
C GLY A 290 -18.19 -5.94 4.81
N SER A 291 -18.38 -6.27 6.10
CA SER A 291 -18.87 -5.31 7.10
C SER A 291 -18.33 -5.57 8.52
N PRO A 292 -18.32 -4.56 9.41
CA PRO A 292 -18.02 -4.76 10.82
C PRO A 292 -18.92 -5.80 11.51
N GLN A 293 -20.21 -5.82 11.16
CA GLN A 293 -21.19 -6.77 11.71
C GLN A 293 -20.84 -8.22 11.35
N GLU A 294 -20.48 -8.44 10.07
CA GLU A 294 -19.98 -9.74 9.61
C GLU A 294 -18.67 -10.11 10.34
N GLY A 295 -17.77 -9.14 10.53
CA GLY A 295 -16.54 -9.33 11.27
C GLY A 295 -16.75 -9.77 12.72
N VAL A 296 -17.70 -9.16 13.44
CA VAL A 296 -18.09 -9.57 14.80
C VAL A 296 -18.69 -10.97 14.81
N LYS A 297 -19.55 -11.31 13.83
CA LYS A 297 -20.11 -12.66 13.71
C LYS A 297 -19.00 -13.70 13.51
N ILE A 298 -18.07 -13.45 12.58
CA ILE A 298 -16.92 -14.33 12.34
C ILE A 298 -16.08 -14.47 13.61
N ALA A 299 -15.82 -13.37 14.33
CA ALA A 299 -15.07 -13.37 15.57
C ALA A 299 -15.68 -14.29 16.62
N LYS A 300 -16.98 -14.16 16.87
CA LYS A 300 -17.72 -14.99 17.84
C LYS A 300 -17.73 -16.46 17.44
N THR A 301 -17.86 -16.76 16.15
CA THR A 301 -17.83 -18.15 15.67
C THR A 301 -16.43 -18.78 15.78
N LEU A 302 -15.38 -18.05 15.40
CA LEU A 302 -14.02 -18.62 15.31
C LEU A 302 -13.25 -18.61 16.63
N PHE A 303 -13.58 -17.69 17.54
CA PHE A 303 -12.77 -17.39 18.74
C PHE A 303 -13.52 -17.55 20.06
N THR A 304 -14.69 -18.19 20.05
CA THR A 304 -15.33 -18.66 21.28
C THR A 304 -14.70 -19.94 21.81
N SER A 305 -14.63 -20.05 23.13
CA SER A 305 -14.19 -21.25 23.85
C SER A 305 -15.29 -22.32 23.92
N ASN A 306 -16.56 -21.97 23.65
CA ASN A 306 -17.69 -22.88 23.84
C ASN A 306 -18.76 -22.70 22.73
N PRO A 307 -18.64 -23.38 21.58
CA PRO A 307 -19.50 -23.18 20.41
C PRO A 307 -20.98 -23.54 20.64
N LYS A 308 -21.31 -24.27 21.72
CA LYS A 308 -22.70 -24.66 22.07
C LYS A 308 -23.55 -23.54 22.72
N LYS A 309 -22.97 -22.37 23.02
CA LYS A 309 -23.65 -21.22 23.65
C LYS A 309 -23.76 -19.99 22.73
N ILE A 310 -23.67 -20.16 21.41
CA ILE A 310 -23.96 -19.09 20.46
C ILE A 310 -25.48 -18.91 20.44
N VAL A 311 -25.98 -17.92 21.16
CA VAL A 311 -27.37 -17.47 21.01
C VAL A 311 -27.51 -16.92 19.59
N GLU A 312 -28.29 -17.62 18.77
CA GLU A 312 -28.56 -17.26 17.39
C GLU A 312 -29.21 -15.86 17.31
N PHE A 313 -28.56 -14.93 16.61
CA PHE A 313 -29.21 -13.72 16.14
C PHE A 313 -29.69 -13.94 14.71
N LYS A 314 -31.02 -14.01 14.55
CA LYS A 314 -31.73 -13.90 13.26
C LYS A 314 -31.61 -12.47 12.72
N VAL A 315 -31.27 -12.33 11.45
CA VAL A 315 -31.43 -11.09 10.66
C VAL A 315 -32.25 -11.48 9.44
N ASP A 316 -33.56 -11.20 9.44
CA ASP A 316 -34.54 -11.99 8.68
C ASP A 316 -35.07 -11.39 7.37
N LYS A 317 -34.50 -10.31 6.81
CA LYS A 317 -35.00 -9.73 5.54
C LYS A 317 -33.93 -9.52 4.46
N PRO A 318 -33.94 -10.30 3.36
CA PRO A 318 -33.08 -10.07 2.20
C PRO A 318 -33.32 -8.70 1.54
N ILE A 319 -32.25 -8.08 1.03
CA ILE A 319 -32.29 -6.76 0.39
C ILE A 319 -32.49 -6.93 -1.13
N ILE A 320 -33.41 -6.17 -1.72
CA ILE A 320 -33.75 -6.16 -3.16
C ILE A 320 -33.72 -4.72 -3.71
N GLY A 321 -33.35 -4.56 -4.99
CA GLY A 321 -33.35 -3.27 -5.71
C GLY A 321 -34.67 -2.98 -6.45
N LEU A 322 -34.71 -1.87 -7.20
CA LEU A 322 -35.89 -1.45 -7.98
C LEU A 322 -36.19 -2.34 -9.19
N TYR A 323 -35.20 -3.12 -9.63
CA TYR A 323 -35.35 -4.06 -10.73
C TYR A 323 -34.62 -5.35 -10.39
N GLU A 324 -35.38 -6.44 -10.30
CA GLU A 324 -34.87 -7.75 -9.88
C GLU A 324 -35.27 -8.82 -10.88
N PRO A 325 -34.42 -9.81 -11.13
CA PRO A 325 -34.86 -11.02 -11.80
C PRO A 325 -35.78 -11.83 -10.88
N ILE A 326 -36.88 -12.30 -11.44
CA ILE A 326 -37.79 -13.25 -10.79
C ILE A 326 -37.93 -14.50 -11.63
N GLU A 327 -38.14 -15.62 -10.95
CA GLU A 327 -38.59 -16.87 -11.57
C GLU A 327 -40.10 -16.97 -11.36
N VAL A 328 -40.88 -17.00 -12.44
CA VAL A 328 -42.33 -17.26 -12.35
C VAL A 328 -42.50 -18.76 -12.29
N LEU A 329 -42.94 -19.29 -11.17
CA LEU A 329 -43.05 -20.74 -10.96
C LEU A 329 -44.25 -21.28 -11.74
N ASN A 330 -44.08 -22.47 -12.30
CA ASN A 330 -45.05 -23.11 -13.20
C ASN A 330 -45.26 -22.36 -14.53
N SER A 331 -44.34 -21.46 -14.90
CA SER A 331 -44.29 -20.89 -16.25
C SER A 331 -43.22 -21.58 -17.09
N ILE A 332 -43.47 -21.69 -18.40
CA ILE A 332 -42.45 -22.11 -19.38
C ILE A 332 -41.45 -20.99 -19.68
N GLN A 333 -41.77 -19.75 -19.30
CA GLN A 333 -40.88 -18.61 -19.44
C GLN A 333 -39.95 -18.58 -18.22
N GLY A 334 -38.63 -18.65 -18.46
CA GLY A 334 -37.61 -18.72 -17.40
C GLY A 334 -37.49 -17.43 -16.56
N LEU A 335 -36.25 -17.05 -16.23
CA LEU A 335 -36.01 -15.86 -15.41
C LEU A 335 -36.44 -14.58 -16.15
N VAL A 336 -37.40 -13.84 -15.60
CA VAL A 336 -37.89 -12.58 -16.18
C VAL A 336 -37.60 -11.40 -15.27
N LYS A 337 -37.42 -10.21 -15.86
CA LYS A 337 -37.13 -9.00 -15.08
C LYS A 337 -38.43 -8.42 -14.52
N ALA A 338 -38.44 -8.15 -13.22
CA ALA A 338 -39.52 -7.47 -12.51
C ALA A 338 -39.09 -6.06 -12.09
N LYS A 339 -40.03 -5.11 -12.14
CA LYS A 339 -39.92 -3.80 -11.50
C LYS A 339 -40.53 -3.89 -10.10
N ILE A 340 -39.77 -3.54 -9.07
CA ILE A 340 -40.27 -3.39 -7.71
C ILE A 340 -40.76 -1.96 -7.56
N ASP A 341 -42.07 -1.78 -7.35
CA ASP A 341 -42.69 -0.46 -7.24
C ASP A 341 -43.32 -0.28 -5.85
N PRO A 342 -42.68 0.52 -4.96
CA PRO A 342 -43.20 0.76 -3.61
C PRO A 342 -44.59 1.42 -3.58
N HIS A 343 -44.99 2.10 -4.65
CA HIS A 343 -46.24 2.87 -4.72
C HIS A 343 -47.36 2.15 -5.48
N ALA A 344 -47.05 1.04 -6.15
CA ALA A 344 -48.05 0.27 -6.87
C ALA A 344 -49.06 -0.40 -5.90
N GLY A 345 -50.34 -0.33 -6.26
CA GLY A 345 -51.42 -0.94 -5.48
C GLY A 345 -51.67 -2.42 -5.78
N ARG A 346 -51.11 -2.98 -6.86
CA ARG A 346 -51.38 -4.35 -7.35
C ARG A 346 -50.14 -4.92 -8.03
N ASN A 347 -49.99 -6.25 -8.04
CA ASN A 347 -48.96 -6.91 -8.85
C ASN A 347 -49.51 -7.15 -10.26
N ILE A 348 -48.69 -6.89 -11.28
CA ILE A 348 -49.07 -7.05 -12.68
C ILE A 348 -48.05 -7.98 -13.35
N LEU A 349 -48.53 -9.03 -14.01
CA LEU A 349 -47.75 -9.83 -14.95
C LEU A 349 -48.15 -9.51 -16.38
N ASP A 350 -47.20 -9.63 -17.29
CA ASP A 350 -47.46 -9.42 -18.71
C ASP A 350 -48.54 -10.39 -19.24
N SER A 351 -49.33 -9.93 -20.20
CA SER A 351 -50.43 -10.70 -20.79
C SER A 351 -49.97 -12.01 -21.46
N SER A 352 -48.70 -12.14 -21.81
CA SER A 352 -48.12 -13.39 -22.31
C SER A 352 -48.16 -14.55 -21.32
N PHE A 353 -48.35 -14.31 -20.02
CA PHE A 353 -48.49 -15.36 -19.01
C PHE A 353 -49.95 -15.80 -18.79
N LYS A 354 -50.93 -15.10 -19.38
CA LYS A 354 -52.36 -15.30 -19.06
C LYS A 354 -52.89 -16.70 -19.40
N SER A 355 -52.35 -17.35 -20.42
CA SER A 355 -52.73 -18.72 -20.80
C SER A 355 -52.11 -19.80 -19.91
N GLU A 356 -51.16 -19.43 -19.04
CA GLU A 356 -50.40 -20.36 -18.20
C GLU A 356 -50.97 -20.45 -16.77
N PHE A 357 -51.92 -19.59 -16.39
CA PHE A 357 -52.47 -19.52 -15.03
C PHE A 357 -53.98 -19.27 -15.07
N GLU A 358 -54.75 -20.12 -14.38
CA GLU A 358 -56.22 -20.02 -14.28
C GLU A 358 -56.67 -19.20 -13.06
N ASP A 359 -55.82 -19.06 -12.04
CA ASP A 359 -56.11 -18.38 -10.77
C ASP A 359 -55.38 -17.03 -10.62
N GLY A 360 -56.05 -16.06 -10.00
CA GLY A 360 -55.52 -14.71 -9.74
C GLY A 360 -54.33 -14.63 -8.76
N PHE A 361 -53.68 -15.75 -8.43
CA PHE A 361 -52.49 -15.83 -7.58
C PHE A 361 -51.35 -16.53 -8.33
N VAL A 362 -50.18 -15.88 -8.39
CA VAL A 362 -49.00 -16.43 -9.05
C VAL A 362 -47.87 -16.63 -8.03
N SER A 363 -47.27 -17.82 -8.06
CA SER A 363 -46.09 -18.16 -7.27
C SER A 363 -44.83 -17.65 -7.99
N ILE A 364 -44.02 -16.83 -7.32
CA ILE A 364 -42.73 -16.37 -7.86
C ILE A 364 -41.58 -16.69 -6.91
N LYS A 365 -40.36 -16.71 -7.44
CA LYS A 365 -39.13 -16.75 -6.65
C LYS A 365 -38.38 -15.43 -6.83
N LEU A 366 -38.18 -14.70 -5.74
CA LEU A 366 -37.46 -13.43 -5.69
C LEU A 366 -36.34 -13.52 -4.64
N ALA A 367 -35.11 -13.21 -5.04
CA ALA A 367 -33.91 -13.32 -4.19
C ALA A 367 -33.79 -14.67 -3.44
N GLY A 368 -34.22 -15.76 -4.09
CA GLY A 368 -34.18 -17.13 -3.54
C GLY A 368 -35.35 -17.51 -2.62
N LYS A 369 -36.24 -16.57 -2.27
CA LYS A 369 -37.46 -16.84 -1.50
C LYS A 369 -38.66 -17.01 -2.43
N ARG A 370 -39.52 -18.00 -2.15
CA ARG A 370 -40.79 -18.20 -2.84
C ARG A 370 -41.87 -17.34 -2.19
N ILE A 371 -42.66 -16.64 -3.01
CA ILE A 371 -43.77 -15.78 -2.57
C ILE A 371 -44.96 -16.03 -3.49
N ASN A 372 -46.17 -16.09 -2.93
CA ASN A 372 -47.40 -16.18 -3.71
C ASN A 372 -48.08 -14.81 -3.69
N LEU A 373 -48.36 -14.26 -4.87
CA LEU A 373 -48.81 -12.88 -5.03
C LEU A 373 -50.14 -12.83 -5.78
N PRO A 374 -51.15 -12.08 -5.30
CA PRO A 374 -52.33 -11.78 -6.10
C PRO A 374 -51.88 -10.92 -7.29
N THR A 375 -52.17 -11.38 -8.51
CA THR A 375 -51.59 -10.84 -9.74
C THR A 375 -52.64 -10.65 -10.82
N GLU A 376 -52.65 -9.47 -11.43
CA GLU A 376 -53.47 -9.16 -12.61
C GLU A 376 -52.62 -9.28 -13.88
N PHE A 377 -53.25 -9.62 -15.01
CA PHE A 377 -52.57 -9.65 -16.30
C PHE A 377 -52.80 -8.35 -17.06
N GLY A 378 -51.70 -7.68 -17.46
CA GLY A 378 -51.72 -6.43 -18.21
C GLY A 378 -50.71 -6.43 -19.35
N ASP A 379 -50.86 -5.53 -20.32
CA ASP A 379 -49.90 -5.40 -21.41
C ASP A 379 -48.63 -4.66 -20.94
N LEU A 380 -47.50 -5.37 -20.86
CA LEU A 380 -46.19 -4.82 -20.52
C LEU A 380 -45.19 -4.98 -21.68
N GLN A 381 -45.64 -5.31 -22.90
CA GLN A 381 -44.75 -5.59 -24.03
C GLN A 381 -43.84 -4.42 -24.42
N LYS A 382 -44.25 -3.18 -24.10
CA LYS A 382 -43.48 -1.95 -24.36
C LYS A 382 -42.42 -1.65 -23.29
N HIS A 383 -42.33 -2.43 -22.22
CA HIS A 383 -41.39 -2.24 -21.13
C HIS A 383 -40.26 -3.27 -21.14
N ASN A 384 -39.10 -2.93 -20.56
CA ASN A 384 -37.96 -3.83 -20.44
C ASN A 384 -38.07 -4.80 -19.25
N TYR A 385 -39.26 -4.94 -18.67
CA TYR A 385 -39.62 -5.83 -17.57
C TYR A 385 -40.99 -6.45 -17.87
N LYS A 386 -41.19 -7.70 -17.42
CA LYS A 386 -42.42 -8.45 -17.67
C LYS A 386 -43.33 -8.57 -16.43
N ALA A 387 -42.92 -7.97 -15.32
CA ALA A 387 -43.68 -7.97 -14.08
C ALA A 387 -43.52 -6.65 -13.31
N ILE A 388 -44.57 -6.21 -12.63
CA ILE A 388 -44.56 -5.14 -11.63
C ILE A 388 -44.95 -5.76 -10.29
N LEU A 389 -44.06 -5.69 -9.31
CA LEU A 389 -44.32 -6.19 -7.96
C LEU A 389 -44.55 -5.00 -7.02
N ALA A 390 -45.73 -4.97 -6.43
CA ALA A 390 -46.13 -3.91 -5.50
C ALA A 390 -45.47 -4.11 -4.14
N GLY A 391 -44.79 -3.06 -3.65
CA GLY A 391 -44.01 -3.11 -2.41
C GLY A 391 -44.79 -3.57 -1.17
N LYS A 392 -46.12 -3.32 -1.13
CA LYS A 392 -46.99 -3.77 -0.04
C LYS A 392 -47.05 -5.30 0.13
N PHE A 393 -46.72 -6.07 -0.90
CA PHE A 393 -46.69 -7.54 -0.84
C PHE A 393 -45.27 -8.12 -0.62
N LEU A 394 -44.26 -7.26 -0.43
CA LEU A 394 -42.85 -7.64 -0.27
C LEU A 394 -42.34 -7.31 1.15
N SER A 395 -43.17 -7.48 2.17
CA SER A 395 -42.85 -7.15 3.58
C SER A 395 -41.64 -7.91 4.13
N ASP A 396 -41.26 -9.04 3.54
CA ASP A 396 -40.12 -9.87 3.94
C ASP A 396 -38.79 -9.45 3.30
N PHE A 397 -38.79 -8.34 2.55
CA PHE A 397 -37.62 -7.82 1.85
C PHE A 397 -37.36 -6.35 2.24
N LEU A 398 -36.11 -5.93 2.16
CA LEU A 398 -35.72 -4.52 2.28
C LEU A 398 -35.49 -3.96 0.88
N ILE A 399 -36.26 -2.95 0.49
CA ILE A 399 -36.15 -2.33 -0.85
C ILE A 399 -35.15 -1.17 -0.77
N ASP A 400 -34.02 -1.29 -1.47
CA ASP A 400 -33.01 -0.23 -1.57
C ASP A 400 -33.05 0.41 -2.97
N THR A 401 -33.51 1.66 -3.02
CA THR A 401 -33.69 2.42 -4.26
C THR A 401 -32.37 2.88 -4.89
N SER A 402 -31.24 2.73 -4.19
CA SER A 402 -29.91 3.06 -4.72
C SER A 402 -29.26 1.90 -5.51
N ILE A 403 -29.83 0.69 -5.43
CA ILE A 403 -29.36 -0.49 -6.17
C ILE A 403 -29.92 -0.43 -7.60
N THR A 404 -29.04 -0.16 -8.58
CA THR A 404 -29.32 -0.34 -10.01
C THR A 404 -29.22 -1.83 -10.36
N PRO A 405 -30.06 -2.38 -11.28
CA PRO A 405 -30.11 -3.81 -11.57
C PRO A 405 -28.73 -4.35 -11.90
N SER A 406 -28.24 -5.21 -11.01
CA SER A 406 -27.04 -5.99 -11.21
C SER A 406 -27.40 -7.20 -12.08
N PRO A 407 -26.87 -7.36 -13.31
CA PRO A 407 -26.86 -8.66 -13.97
C PRO A 407 -25.79 -9.50 -13.27
N LYS A 408 -26.12 -10.04 -12.09
CA LYS A 408 -25.35 -11.08 -11.42
C LYS A 408 -26.20 -12.35 -11.39
N ASN A 409 -26.27 -12.99 -12.54
CA ASN A 409 -26.13 -14.44 -12.72
C ASN A 409 -26.47 -14.84 -14.16
N ILE A 410 -25.82 -14.22 -15.14
CA ILE A 410 -25.56 -14.86 -16.43
C ILE A 410 -24.12 -14.49 -16.78
N LYS A 411 -23.22 -15.46 -16.66
CA LYS A 411 -21.93 -15.38 -17.36
C LYS A 411 -22.24 -15.58 -18.84
N PRO A 412 -21.76 -14.72 -19.75
CA PRO A 412 -21.56 -15.13 -21.11
C PRO A 412 -20.47 -16.22 -21.08
N GLU A 413 -20.86 -17.45 -21.41
CA GLU A 413 -19.89 -18.40 -21.94
C GLU A 413 -19.41 -17.87 -23.29
N LEU A 414 -18.25 -17.23 -23.30
CA LEU A 414 -17.39 -17.22 -24.47
C LEU A 414 -15.94 -17.50 -24.04
N ALA A 415 -15.59 -18.76 -24.26
CA ALA A 415 -14.28 -19.32 -24.55
C ALA A 415 -13.04 -18.45 -24.27
N ILE A 416 -12.52 -18.54 -23.03
CA ILE A 416 -11.08 -18.60 -22.80
C ILE A 416 -10.87 -19.83 -21.92
N GLY A 417 -9.98 -20.72 -22.36
CA GLY A 417 -9.88 -22.11 -21.94
C GLY A 417 -9.93 -22.33 -20.42
N LYS A 418 -10.45 -23.51 -20.05
CA LYS A 418 -10.45 -24.08 -18.69
C LYS A 418 -9.00 -24.22 -18.16
N GLY A 419 -8.34 -23.11 -17.85
CA GLY A 419 -7.21 -23.05 -16.93
C GLY A 419 -7.77 -22.98 -15.51
N ASP A 420 -7.32 -23.88 -14.66
CA ASP A 420 -7.90 -24.16 -13.35
C ASP A 420 -7.92 -22.87 -12.49
N ARG A 421 -9.01 -22.54 -11.77
CA ARG A 421 -9.06 -21.36 -10.85
C ARG A 421 -7.93 -21.38 -9.81
N LYS A 422 -7.34 -22.56 -9.61
CA LYS A 422 -6.13 -22.81 -8.82
C LYS A 422 -4.86 -22.23 -9.48
N GLU A 423 -4.66 -22.40 -10.78
CA GLU A 423 -3.49 -21.94 -11.53
C GLU A 423 -3.44 -20.41 -11.61
N GLU A 424 -4.59 -19.76 -11.77
CA GLU A 424 -4.70 -18.30 -11.75
C GLU A 424 -4.29 -17.70 -10.39
N LYS A 425 -4.63 -18.38 -9.28
CA LYS A 425 -4.15 -17.98 -7.93
C LYS A 425 -2.65 -18.20 -7.78
N ILE A 426 -2.11 -19.31 -8.32
CA ILE A 426 -0.67 -19.60 -8.29
C ILE A 426 0.09 -18.52 -9.05
N ILE A 427 -0.36 -18.14 -10.24
CA ILE A 427 0.28 -17.11 -11.06
C ILE A 427 0.27 -15.74 -10.39
N LYS A 428 -0.83 -15.33 -9.76
CA LYS A 428 -0.87 -14.07 -8.98
C LYS A 428 0.11 -14.06 -7.80
N ASN A 429 0.35 -15.23 -7.18
CA ASN A 429 1.36 -15.36 -6.14
C ASN A 429 2.78 -15.30 -6.69
N ILE A 430 3.04 -15.94 -7.84
CA ILE A 430 4.31 -15.87 -8.56
C ILE A 430 4.63 -14.42 -8.93
N ASP A 431 3.66 -13.73 -9.52
CA ASP A 431 3.74 -12.32 -9.92
C ASP A 431 4.13 -11.42 -8.74
N ARG A 432 3.41 -11.53 -7.62
CA ARG A 432 3.72 -10.74 -6.41
C ARG A 432 5.10 -11.05 -5.84
N LYS A 433 5.52 -12.32 -5.83
CA LYS A 433 6.85 -12.71 -5.34
C LYS A 433 7.95 -12.13 -6.22
N ILE A 434 7.85 -12.28 -7.53
CA ILE A 434 8.81 -11.75 -8.51
C ILE A 434 8.89 -10.23 -8.40
N TYR A 435 7.75 -9.54 -8.25
CA TYR A 435 7.70 -8.10 -8.01
C TYR A 435 8.53 -7.68 -6.79
N LEU A 436 8.34 -8.34 -5.64
CA LEU A 436 9.04 -8.00 -4.40
C LEU A 436 10.54 -8.31 -4.48
N LEU A 437 10.90 -9.44 -5.09
CA LEU A 437 12.29 -9.87 -5.26
C LEU A 437 13.05 -8.94 -6.23
N ASP A 438 12.51 -8.62 -7.40
CA ASP A 438 13.17 -7.72 -8.38
C ASP A 438 13.35 -6.32 -7.80
N LYS A 439 12.34 -5.81 -7.06
CA LYS A 439 12.44 -4.53 -6.36
C LYS A 439 13.58 -4.49 -5.34
N SER A 440 13.86 -5.61 -4.67
CA SER A 440 14.97 -5.70 -3.69
C SER A 440 16.36 -5.70 -4.36
N LEU A 441 16.48 -6.21 -5.60
CA LEU A 441 17.76 -6.31 -6.33
C LEU A 441 18.32 -4.98 -6.82
N GLY A 442 17.50 -3.94 -6.99
CA GLY A 442 17.86 -2.54 -7.34
C GLY A 442 19.25 -2.32 -7.95
N ILE A 443 19.45 -2.63 -9.23
CA ILE A 443 20.77 -2.71 -9.86
C ILE A 443 21.50 -1.36 -9.92
N ILE A 444 20.85 -0.30 -10.41
CA ILE A 444 21.52 0.97 -10.78
C ILE A 444 22.29 1.60 -9.61
N PRO A 445 21.71 1.78 -8.40
CA PRO A 445 22.42 2.42 -7.29
C PRO A 445 23.64 1.60 -6.81
N ARG A 446 23.70 0.30 -7.10
CA ARG A 446 24.78 -0.59 -6.65
C ARG A 446 26.03 -0.51 -7.53
N PHE A 447 25.94 0.09 -8.71
CA PHE A 447 27.07 0.28 -9.64
C PHE A 447 27.56 1.74 -9.72
N LYS A 448 27.11 2.61 -8.81
CA LYS A 448 27.67 3.96 -8.65
C LYS A 448 28.89 3.90 -7.73
N PRO A 449 30.09 4.28 -8.20
CA PRO A 449 31.27 4.40 -7.32
C PRO A 449 31.03 5.47 -6.24
N ILE A 450 31.48 5.21 -5.01
CA ILE A 450 31.34 6.15 -3.90
C ILE A 450 32.38 7.28 -3.95
N ASN A 451 33.55 7.01 -4.53
CA ASN A 451 34.67 7.95 -4.68
C ASN A 451 34.68 8.63 -6.07
N LEU A 452 33.57 8.60 -6.82
CA LEU A 452 33.55 9.07 -8.21
C LEU A 452 34.04 10.52 -8.40
N LEU A 453 33.66 11.43 -7.49
CA LEU A 453 34.07 12.84 -7.57
C LEU A 453 35.57 13.02 -7.33
N GLN A 454 36.11 12.34 -6.32
CA GLN A 454 37.54 12.35 -6.01
C GLN A 454 38.37 11.79 -7.17
N GLU A 455 37.95 10.65 -7.73
CA GLU A 455 38.63 10.04 -8.87
C GLU A 455 38.56 10.89 -10.13
N GLN A 456 37.47 11.64 -10.31
CA GLN A 456 37.33 12.59 -11.42
C GLN A 456 38.35 13.73 -11.30
N GLU A 457 38.52 14.31 -10.11
CA GLU A 457 39.50 15.37 -9.86
C GLU A 457 40.93 14.87 -10.12
N LEU A 458 41.28 13.69 -9.58
CA LEU A 458 42.59 13.07 -9.78
C LEU A 458 42.87 12.77 -11.26
N PHE A 459 41.89 12.25 -11.98
CA PHE A 459 42.02 11.97 -13.42
C PHE A 459 42.28 13.24 -14.24
N PHE A 460 41.60 14.34 -13.93
CA PHE A 460 41.82 15.59 -14.68
C PHE A 460 43.14 16.28 -14.34
N GLN A 461 43.73 16.01 -13.18
CA GLN A 461 45.10 16.40 -12.85
C GLN A 461 46.14 15.56 -13.61
N ASN A 462 45.87 14.26 -13.78
CA ASN A 462 46.73 13.36 -14.53
C ASN A 462 45.95 12.43 -15.46
N LYS A 463 45.82 12.83 -16.74
CA LYS A 463 44.99 12.12 -17.73
C LYS A 463 45.54 10.74 -18.16
N THR A 464 46.77 10.38 -17.77
CA THR A 464 47.33 9.04 -18.03
C THR A 464 46.98 8.02 -16.93
N TYR A 465 46.52 8.50 -15.77
CA TYR A 465 46.07 7.66 -14.66
C TYR A 465 44.71 7.01 -14.96
N SER A 466 44.53 5.74 -14.59
CA SER A 466 43.23 5.07 -14.65
C SER A 466 42.54 5.10 -13.27
N PRO A 467 41.33 5.71 -13.15
CA PRO A 467 40.56 5.76 -11.92
C PRO A 467 40.40 4.42 -11.18
N GLN A 468 40.39 4.44 -9.86
CA GLN A 468 40.16 3.25 -9.05
C GLN A 468 38.81 3.36 -8.33
N PHE A 469 37.81 2.59 -8.75
CA PHE A 469 36.45 2.74 -8.24
C PHE A 469 36.17 1.89 -7.00
N ILE A 470 35.61 2.54 -5.98
CA ILE A 470 35.16 1.89 -4.74
C ILE A 470 33.64 1.82 -4.74
N TYR A 471 33.07 0.67 -4.37
CA TYR A 471 31.62 0.48 -4.30
C TYR A 471 31.15 0.15 -2.89
N LYS A 472 29.98 0.67 -2.53
CA LYS A 472 29.31 0.35 -1.27
C LYS A 472 29.05 -1.15 -1.15
N LYS A 473 29.35 -1.76 0.00
CA LYS A 473 29.08 -3.18 0.28
C LYS A 473 27.60 -3.51 0.04
N ILE A 474 27.34 -4.65 -0.61
CA ILE A 474 25.97 -5.12 -0.84
C ILE A 474 25.44 -5.68 0.49
N THR A 475 24.47 -4.99 1.09
CA THR A 475 23.83 -5.41 2.36
C THR A 475 22.67 -6.38 2.15
N THR A 476 22.23 -6.55 0.91
CA THR A 476 21.15 -7.48 0.56
C THR A 476 21.68 -8.90 0.48
N ASP A 477 21.01 -9.83 1.14
CA ASP A 477 21.31 -11.25 1.06
C ASP A 477 20.93 -11.82 -0.33
N LEU A 478 21.92 -11.85 -1.22
CA LEU A 478 21.76 -12.35 -2.59
C LEU A 478 21.51 -13.87 -2.63
N GLU A 479 22.03 -14.62 -1.65
CA GLU A 479 21.81 -16.06 -1.55
C GLU A 479 20.37 -16.38 -1.14
N ALA A 480 19.80 -15.62 -0.20
CA ALA A 480 18.39 -15.73 0.15
C ALA A 480 17.49 -15.47 -1.06
N ILE A 481 17.79 -14.45 -1.87
CA ILE A 481 17.03 -14.16 -3.10
C ILE A 481 17.14 -15.33 -4.10
N LYS A 482 18.35 -15.87 -4.32
CA LYS A 482 18.54 -17.07 -5.16
C LYS A 482 17.73 -18.26 -4.67
N LYS A 483 17.72 -18.52 -3.36
CA LYS A 483 16.93 -19.61 -2.74
C LYS A 483 15.43 -19.39 -2.95
N GLU A 484 14.93 -18.17 -2.77
CA GLU A 484 13.52 -17.85 -3.00
C GLU A 484 13.11 -17.96 -4.47
N LEU A 485 13.97 -17.55 -5.42
CA LEU A 485 13.73 -17.73 -6.85
C LEU A 485 13.64 -19.20 -7.25
N LYS A 486 14.48 -20.07 -6.68
CA LYS A 486 14.44 -21.53 -6.92
C LYS A 486 13.16 -22.19 -6.40
N LYS A 487 12.51 -21.61 -5.38
CA LYS A 487 11.24 -22.12 -4.81
C LYS A 487 10.01 -21.74 -5.63
N ILE A 488 10.15 -20.91 -6.67
CA ILE A 488 9.01 -20.52 -7.51
C ILE A 488 8.60 -21.73 -8.36
N PRO A 489 7.31 -22.14 -8.34
CA PRO A 489 6.83 -23.23 -9.19
C PRO A 489 7.07 -22.92 -10.67
N THR A 490 7.68 -23.86 -11.40
CA THR A 490 8.00 -23.73 -12.84
C THR A 490 7.04 -24.48 -13.75
N LYS A 491 6.30 -25.45 -13.21
CA LYS A 491 5.31 -26.24 -13.95
C LYS A 491 3.91 -25.78 -13.56
N VAL A 492 3.47 -24.67 -14.14
CA VAL A 492 2.11 -24.14 -14.00
C VAL A 492 1.58 -23.98 -15.41
N ASP A 493 0.43 -24.59 -15.72
CA ASP A 493 -0.18 -24.47 -17.03
C ASP A 493 -0.89 -23.11 -17.13
N HIS A 494 -0.12 -22.09 -17.49
CA HIS A 494 -0.66 -20.75 -17.63
C HIS A 494 0.07 -19.97 -18.73
N PRO A 495 -0.65 -19.24 -19.61
CA PRO A 495 -0.05 -18.49 -20.70
C PRO A 495 1.02 -17.46 -20.26
N LEU A 496 0.91 -16.93 -19.03
CA LEU A 496 1.92 -15.99 -18.49
C LEU A 496 3.20 -16.64 -17.94
N MET A 497 3.20 -17.95 -17.71
CA MET A 497 4.32 -18.65 -17.09
C MET A 497 5.66 -18.47 -17.86
N PRO A 498 5.69 -18.48 -19.20
CA PRO A 498 6.89 -18.18 -19.97
C PRO A 498 7.53 -16.82 -19.65
N PHE A 499 6.74 -15.77 -19.42
CA PHE A 499 7.28 -14.46 -19.05
C PHE A 499 7.97 -14.51 -17.69
N TYR A 500 7.40 -15.25 -16.72
CA TYR A 500 8.01 -15.43 -15.41
C TYR A 500 9.29 -16.28 -15.48
N HIS A 501 9.35 -17.31 -16.32
CA HIS A 501 10.57 -18.07 -16.56
C HIS A 501 11.69 -17.16 -17.08
N ASP A 502 11.39 -16.35 -18.10
CA ASP A 502 12.35 -15.42 -18.66
C ASP A 502 12.78 -14.39 -17.62
N LYS A 503 11.83 -13.91 -16.80
CA LYS A 503 12.12 -12.96 -15.74
C LYS A 503 13.00 -13.55 -14.64
N ILE A 504 12.76 -14.78 -14.21
CA ILE A 504 13.61 -15.49 -13.23
C ILE A 504 15.03 -15.67 -13.79
N ARG A 505 15.16 -16.03 -15.08
CA ARG A 505 16.48 -16.13 -15.75
C ARG A 505 17.20 -14.79 -15.75
N GLU A 506 16.51 -13.69 -16.09
CA GLU A 506 17.06 -12.33 -16.02
C GLU A 506 17.51 -11.97 -14.59
N MET A 507 16.68 -12.24 -13.58
CA MET A 507 16.99 -11.94 -12.19
C MET A 507 18.20 -12.72 -11.68
N ASN A 508 18.33 -14.01 -12.02
CA ASN A 508 19.51 -14.79 -11.69
C ASN A 508 20.77 -14.21 -12.33
N ARG A 509 20.71 -13.77 -13.59
CA ARG A 509 21.84 -13.09 -14.25
C ARG A 509 22.18 -11.76 -13.57
N LYS A 510 21.17 -10.98 -13.14
CA LYS A 510 21.37 -9.75 -12.37
C LYS A 510 22.08 -9.99 -11.04
N ILE A 511 21.79 -11.11 -10.36
CA ILE A 511 22.48 -11.49 -9.13
C ILE A 511 23.95 -11.83 -9.42
N LEU A 512 24.21 -12.64 -10.45
CA LEU A 512 25.58 -12.97 -10.86
C LEU A 512 26.38 -11.71 -11.25
N LEU A 513 25.73 -10.76 -11.92
CA LEU A 513 26.33 -9.46 -12.23
C LEU A 513 26.74 -8.68 -10.98
N LEU A 514 25.89 -8.69 -9.95
CA LEU A 514 26.19 -8.04 -8.66
C LEU A 514 27.33 -8.73 -7.91
N GLU A 515 27.39 -10.06 -7.95
CA GLU A 515 28.47 -10.86 -7.34
C GLU A 515 29.81 -10.64 -8.05
N ALA A 516 29.79 -10.40 -9.36
CA ALA A 516 30.98 -10.09 -10.14
C ALA A 516 31.48 -8.64 -10.00
N ARG A 517 30.74 -7.77 -9.30
CA ARG A 517 31.11 -6.36 -9.12
C ARG A 517 32.45 -6.23 -8.39
N GLY A 518 33.34 -5.47 -9.00
CA GLY A 518 34.72 -5.26 -8.56
C GLY A 518 35.74 -6.16 -9.28
N SER A 519 35.28 -7.10 -10.12
CA SER A 519 36.13 -8.09 -10.80
C SER A 519 35.94 -8.08 -12.33
N GLU A 520 36.91 -8.66 -13.05
CA GLU A 520 36.87 -8.78 -14.51
C GLU A 520 35.71 -9.66 -15.02
N LYS A 521 35.16 -10.53 -14.16
CA LYS A 521 33.99 -11.39 -14.48
C LYS A 521 32.74 -10.57 -14.81
N ILE A 522 32.71 -9.28 -14.47
CA ILE A 522 31.56 -8.42 -14.72
C ILE A 522 31.21 -8.32 -16.21
N GLN A 523 32.19 -8.34 -17.11
CA GLN A 523 31.93 -8.26 -18.54
C GLN A 523 31.11 -9.45 -19.04
N TYR A 524 31.49 -10.67 -18.64
CA TYR A 524 30.75 -11.86 -19.05
C TYR A 524 29.28 -11.77 -18.64
N HIS A 525 29.01 -11.42 -17.38
CA HIS A 525 27.63 -11.31 -16.88
C HIS A 525 26.87 -10.11 -17.46
N SER A 526 27.56 -9.00 -17.71
CA SER A 526 26.98 -7.81 -18.35
C SER A 526 26.60 -8.09 -19.78
N GLU A 527 27.47 -8.72 -20.56
CA GLU A 527 27.22 -9.07 -21.97
C GLU A 527 26.06 -10.07 -22.10
N LYS A 528 25.90 -10.99 -21.13
CA LYS A 528 24.74 -11.91 -21.10
C LYS A 528 23.41 -11.23 -20.78
N LEU A 529 23.41 -10.03 -20.19
CA LEU A 529 22.20 -9.27 -19.86
C LEU A 529 21.87 -8.22 -20.93
N TYR A 530 22.88 -7.45 -21.35
CA TYR A 530 22.68 -6.26 -22.19
C TYR A 530 23.19 -6.43 -23.62
N GLY A 531 23.79 -7.57 -23.92
CA GLY A 531 24.39 -7.87 -25.22
C GLY A 531 25.89 -7.58 -25.27
N ARG A 532 26.52 -8.13 -26.31
CA ARG A 532 27.93 -7.94 -26.67
C ARG A 532 27.99 -7.13 -27.95
N VAL A 533 28.92 -6.18 -28.03
CA VAL A 533 29.14 -5.43 -29.27
C VAL A 533 29.88 -6.31 -30.29
N SER A 534 29.26 -6.50 -31.45
CA SER A 534 29.89 -7.13 -32.61
C SER A 534 30.70 -6.09 -33.42
N ARG A 535 31.61 -6.56 -34.28
CA ARG A 535 32.36 -5.67 -35.17
C ARG A 535 31.45 -4.93 -36.15
N GLU A 536 30.37 -5.57 -36.58
CA GLU A 536 29.36 -4.95 -37.45
C GLU A 536 28.60 -3.83 -36.73
N MET A 537 28.14 -4.09 -35.51
CA MET A 537 27.47 -3.08 -34.69
C MET A 537 28.38 -1.87 -34.41
N TYR A 538 29.68 -2.11 -34.18
CA TYR A 538 30.67 -1.05 -34.06
C TYR A 538 30.74 -0.20 -35.34
N ARG A 539 30.81 -0.82 -36.53
CA ARG A 539 30.82 -0.10 -37.81
C ARG A 539 29.54 0.71 -38.00
N GLN A 540 28.38 0.15 -37.71
CA GLN A 540 27.11 0.86 -37.78
C GLN A 540 27.06 2.07 -36.85
N ALA A 541 27.64 1.97 -35.65
CA ALA A 541 27.75 3.09 -34.73
C ALA A 541 28.71 4.18 -35.25
N VAL A 542 29.85 3.80 -35.82
CA VAL A 542 30.78 4.75 -36.45
C VAL A 542 30.10 5.45 -37.64
N ASP A 543 29.44 4.70 -38.51
CA ASP A 543 28.68 5.25 -39.64
C ASP A 543 27.56 6.19 -39.19
N TYR A 544 26.91 5.87 -38.07
CA TYR A 544 25.90 6.73 -37.48
C TYR A 544 26.51 8.05 -37.00
N ILE A 545 27.68 8.03 -36.37
CA ILE A 545 28.38 9.24 -35.93
C ILE A 545 28.78 10.10 -37.13
N THR A 546 29.33 9.50 -38.19
CA THR A 546 29.84 10.25 -39.35
C THR A 546 28.73 10.84 -40.22
N LYS A 547 27.58 10.17 -40.33
CA LYS A 547 26.45 10.63 -41.16
C LYS A 547 25.55 11.64 -40.46
N GLN A 548 25.55 11.67 -39.13
CA GLN A 548 24.64 12.52 -38.37
C GLN A 548 25.13 13.98 -38.38
N LYS A 549 24.34 14.89 -38.96
CA LYS A 549 24.59 16.33 -38.83
C LYS A 549 24.25 16.76 -37.39
N ILE A 550 25.22 17.32 -36.68
CA ILE A 550 25.03 17.86 -35.34
C ILE A 550 24.56 19.31 -35.49
N GLU A 551 23.25 19.50 -35.36
CA GLU A 551 22.65 20.84 -35.33
C GLU A 551 22.63 21.34 -33.88
N THR A 552 23.11 22.57 -33.68
CA THR A 552 23.09 23.22 -32.38
C THR A 552 21.67 23.63 -32.01
N ASP A 553 21.30 23.40 -30.75
CA ASP A 553 20.02 23.87 -30.24
C ASP A 553 20.10 25.37 -29.92
N ILE A 554 19.45 26.18 -30.75
CA ILE A 554 19.39 27.65 -30.59
C ILE A 554 18.17 28.12 -29.78
N SER A 555 17.38 27.20 -29.21
CA SER A 555 16.19 27.57 -28.42
C SER A 555 16.53 28.15 -27.04
N GLU A 556 15.63 28.98 -26.52
CA GLU A 556 15.80 29.68 -25.23
C GLU A 556 16.04 28.68 -24.08
N GLU A 557 17.03 28.97 -23.21
CA GLU A 557 17.18 28.28 -21.93
C GLU A 557 16.06 28.69 -20.97
N LEU A 558 15.30 27.71 -20.46
CA LEU A 558 14.15 27.97 -19.62
C LEU A 558 14.53 28.01 -18.13
N PRO A 559 14.05 28.98 -17.34
CA PRO A 559 14.20 28.96 -15.89
C PRO A 559 13.52 27.74 -15.26
N ILE A 560 14.07 27.23 -14.16
CA ILE A 560 13.57 26.01 -13.50
C ILE A 560 12.09 26.08 -13.10
N LYS A 561 11.61 27.27 -12.69
CA LYS A 561 10.18 27.51 -12.37
C LYS A 561 9.29 27.38 -13.60
N LYS A 562 9.75 27.85 -14.77
CA LYS A 562 9.04 27.74 -16.06
C LYS A 562 8.98 26.28 -16.50
N ILE A 563 10.09 25.55 -16.35
CA ILE A 563 10.16 24.10 -16.61
C ILE A 563 9.18 23.33 -15.73
N GLN A 564 9.20 23.58 -14.41
CA GLN A 564 8.28 22.93 -13.47
C GLN A 564 6.82 23.17 -13.85
N LYS A 565 6.45 24.42 -14.15
CA LYS A 565 5.09 24.77 -14.58
C LYS A 565 4.69 24.03 -15.86
N ILE A 566 5.55 23.99 -16.88
CA ILE A 566 5.28 23.27 -18.14
C ILE A 566 5.04 21.77 -17.88
N LEU A 567 5.84 21.15 -17.01
CA LEU A 567 5.67 19.74 -16.65
C LEU A 567 4.36 19.50 -15.90
N GLU A 568 4.01 20.36 -14.94
CA GLU A 568 2.76 20.28 -14.18
C GLU A 568 1.52 20.47 -15.07
N ASP A 569 1.57 21.46 -15.97
CA ASP A 569 0.51 21.73 -16.94
C ASP A 569 0.34 20.55 -17.91
N TYR A 570 1.44 19.98 -18.41
CA TYR A 570 1.40 18.79 -19.27
C TYR A 570 0.81 17.58 -18.53
N LEU A 571 1.21 17.32 -17.27
CA LEU A 571 0.65 16.25 -16.45
C LEU A 571 -0.85 16.46 -16.20
N LYS A 572 -1.29 17.69 -15.96
CA LYS A 572 -2.70 18.04 -15.79
C LYS A 572 -3.50 17.78 -17.07
N LEU A 573 -2.97 18.16 -18.23
CA LEU A 573 -3.58 17.90 -19.54
C LEU A 573 -3.79 16.39 -19.78
N GLN A 574 -2.80 15.58 -19.42
CA GLN A 574 -2.86 14.12 -19.56
C GLN A 574 -3.63 13.42 -18.41
N LYS A 575 -4.27 14.17 -17.50
CA LYS A 575 -5.01 13.65 -16.33
C LYS A 575 -4.14 12.82 -15.37
N LEU A 576 -2.89 13.22 -15.18
CA LEU A 576 -1.88 12.57 -14.33
C LEU A 576 -1.52 13.43 -13.09
N ILE A 577 -2.51 14.09 -12.49
CA ILE A 577 -2.32 15.01 -11.34
C ILE A 577 -1.77 14.34 -10.07
N HIS A 578 -1.75 13.01 -10.01
CA HIS A 578 -1.14 12.25 -8.92
C HIS A 578 0.40 12.16 -9.02
N TRP A 579 0.99 12.63 -10.13
CA TRP A 579 2.43 12.79 -10.30
C TRP A 579 2.89 14.15 -9.80
N ASN A 580 3.97 14.16 -9.02
CA ASN A 580 4.52 15.38 -8.43
C ASN A 580 5.90 15.70 -9.02
N VAL A 581 6.12 16.94 -9.41
CA VAL A 581 7.45 17.45 -9.81
C VAL A 581 8.18 17.92 -8.55
N VAL A 582 9.39 17.41 -8.33
CA VAL A 582 10.20 17.71 -7.14
C VAL A 582 11.58 18.18 -7.57
N VAL A 583 11.97 19.38 -7.17
CA VAL A 583 13.31 19.91 -7.43
C VAL A 583 14.29 19.33 -6.40
N VAL A 584 15.42 18.81 -6.87
CA VAL A 584 16.45 18.17 -6.05
C VAL A 584 17.84 18.68 -6.41
N LYS A 585 18.70 18.91 -5.42
CA LYS A 585 20.07 19.41 -5.65
C LYS A 585 20.97 18.34 -6.29
N ASP A 586 20.90 17.11 -5.77
CA ASP A 586 21.82 16.02 -6.15
C ASP A 586 21.17 14.98 -7.07
N ALA A 587 20.72 15.40 -8.25
CA ALA A 587 20.25 14.48 -9.29
C ALA A 587 21.32 14.13 -10.33
N ALA A 588 21.31 12.87 -10.78
CA ALA A 588 22.25 12.35 -11.77
C ALA A 588 21.88 12.71 -13.23
N ALA A 589 20.62 13.04 -13.47
CA ALA A 589 20.09 13.49 -14.76
C ALA A 589 19.25 14.75 -14.53
N ASP A 590 19.06 15.57 -15.57
CA ASP A 590 18.33 16.83 -15.44
C ASP A 590 16.86 16.60 -15.08
N ILE A 591 16.24 15.59 -15.69
CA ILE A 591 14.91 15.07 -15.34
C ILE A 591 15.04 13.56 -15.16
N SER A 592 14.36 13.01 -14.14
CA SER A 592 14.23 11.56 -13.99
C SER A 592 12.91 11.20 -13.33
N VAL A 593 12.34 10.06 -13.72
CA VAL A 593 11.06 9.60 -13.17
C VAL A 593 11.21 8.46 -12.17
N SER A 594 10.39 8.49 -11.13
CA SER A 594 10.32 7.48 -10.09
C SER A 594 9.04 6.68 -10.19
N ARG A 595 9.11 5.38 -9.87
CA ARG A 595 7.93 4.50 -9.74
C ARG A 595 6.97 4.94 -8.60
N ARG A 596 7.32 5.95 -7.81
CA ARG A 596 6.50 6.53 -6.72
C ARG A 596 5.74 7.79 -7.14
N ASN A 597 5.51 7.99 -8.43
CA ASN A 597 4.79 9.14 -8.99
C ASN A 597 5.51 10.47 -8.71
N GLN A 598 6.84 10.46 -8.87
CA GLN A 598 7.67 11.64 -8.69
C GLN A 598 8.52 11.85 -9.95
N ILE A 599 8.56 13.08 -10.43
CA ILE A 599 9.50 13.57 -11.45
C ILE A 599 10.53 14.42 -10.71
N PHE A 600 11.79 13.99 -10.70
CA PHE A 600 12.87 14.75 -10.09
C PHE A 600 13.49 15.66 -11.12
N LEU A 601 13.55 16.97 -10.82
CA LEU A 601 14.20 17.99 -11.62
C LEU A 601 15.47 18.46 -10.91
N LYS A 602 16.61 18.42 -11.60
CA LYS A 602 17.88 18.85 -11.00
C LYS A 602 17.91 20.37 -10.80
N ASP A 603 18.26 20.80 -9.60
CA ASP A 603 18.46 22.21 -9.29
C ASP A 603 19.62 22.80 -10.11
N GLY A 604 19.42 23.98 -10.70
CA GLY A 604 20.38 24.60 -11.61
C GLY A 604 20.53 23.94 -12.98
N ALA A 605 19.63 23.03 -13.39
CA ALA A 605 19.65 22.47 -14.75
C ALA A 605 19.38 23.55 -15.81
N LYS A 606 20.28 23.66 -16.78
CA LYS A 606 20.10 24.50 -17.98
C LYS A 606 19.46 23.66 -19.09
N ILE A 607 18.14 23.80 -19.24
CA ILE A 607 17.35 23.03 -20.21
C ILE A 607 16.72 24.02 -21.20
N SER A 608 17.09 23.89 -22.46
CA SER A 608 16.48 24.62 -23.57
C SER A 608 15.06 24.12 -23.86
N GLU A 609 14.25 24.94 -24.53
CA GLU A 609 12.87 24.58 -24.87
C GLU A 609 12.77 23.28 -25.69
N ASN A 610 13.60 23.12 -26.72
CA ASN A 610 13.61 21.91 -27.54
C ASN A 610 14.04 20.69 -26.72
N ARG A 611 15.04 20.83 -25.86
CA ARG A 611 15.46 19.77 -24.95
C ARG A 611 14.37 19.40 -23.95
N LEU A 612 13.57 20.36 -23.47
CA LEU A 612 12.44 20.07 -22.60
C LEU A 612 11.37 19.25 -23.33
N LYS A 613 11.02 19.60 -24.57
CA LYS A 613 10.08 18.81 -25.40
C LYS A 613 10.59 17.38 -25.61
N ALA A 614 11.87 17.23 -25.94
CA ALA A 614 12.54 15.93 -26.03
C ALA A 614 12.46 15.13 -24.72
N LEU A 615 12.72 15.77 -23.57
CA LEU A 615 12.63 15.13 -22.26
C LEU A 615 11.18 14.75 -21.89
N ILE A 616 10.18 15.53 -22.27
CA ILE A 616 8.76 15.16 -22.10
C ILE A 616 8.45 13.88 -22.89
N ALA A 617 8.88 13.80 -24.15
CA ALA A 617 8.70 12.60 -24.96
C ALA A 617 9.42 11.37 -24.38
N HIS A 618 10.63 11.57 -23.85
CA HIS A 618 11.45 10.52 -23.26
C HIS A 618 10.88 10.03 -21.91
N GLU A 619 10.74 10.95 -20.95
CA GLU A 619 10.42 10.63 -19.56
C GLU A 619 8.92 10.42 -19.35
N ILE A 620 8.08 11.30 -19.90
CA ILE A 620 6.63 11.26 -19.64
C ILE A 620 5.94 10.38 -20.67
N GLU A 621 6.05 10.73 -21.96
CA GLU A 621 5.31 10.04 -23.00
C GLU A 621 5.77 8.59 -23.18
N THR A 622 6.97 8.23 -22.72
CA THR A 622 7.43 6.83 -22.74
C THR A 622 7.35 6.18 -21.36
N HIS A 623 8.19 6.57 -20.40
CA HIS A 623 8.29 5.84 -19.14
C HIS A 623 7.03 5.96 -18.27
N ILE A 624 6.45 7.16 -18.14
CA ILE A 624 5.23 7.36 -17.34
C ILE A 624 4.03 6.71 -18.02
N PHE A 625 3.79 6.96 -19.32
CA PHE A 625 2.63 6.39 -20.01
C PHE A 625 2.64 4.86 -19.99
N ARG A 626 3.79 4.23 -20.23
CA ARG A 626 3.92 2.77 -20.13
C ARG A 626 3.72 2.26 -18.71
N LEU A 627 4.19 3.00 -17.70
CA LEU A 627 3.96 2.63 -16.29
C LEU A 627 2.49 2.75 -15.89
N GLU A 628 1.79 3.81 -16.32
CA GLU A 628 0.38 4.01 -16.02
C GLU A 628 -0.49 2.98 -16.73
N ASN A 629 -0.24 2.70 -18.01
CA ASN A 629 -0.92 1.61 -18.72
C ASN A 629 -0.64 0.25 -18.07
N ALA A 630 0.60 0.00 -17.63
CA ALA A 630 0.94 -1.22 -16.90
C ALA A 630 0.15 -1.38 -15.59
N ARG A 631 -0.14 -0.28 -14.89
CA ARG A 631 -0.93 -0.30 -13.64
C ARG A 631 -2.41 -0.61 -13.88
N LEU A 632 -2.91 -0.43 -15.09
CA LEU A 632 -4.26 -0.83 -15.51
C LEU A 632 -4.34 -2.33 -15.82
N GLN A 633 -3.20 -3.04 -15.89
CA GLN A 633 -3.16 -4.47 -16.15
C GLN A 633 -3.29 -5.30 -14.87
N SER A 634 -3.84 -6.50 -15.01
CA SER A 634 -4.13 -7.42 -13.90
C SER A 634 -2.88 -7.98 -13.20
N TYR A 635 -1.70 -7.88 -13.82
CA TYR A 635 -0.46 -8.50 -13.35
C TYR A 635 0.68 -7.47 -13.26
N LYS A 636 1.43 -7.54 -12.16
CA LYS A 636 2.52 -6.63 -11.82
C LYS A 636 3.78 -6.85 -12.66
N ILE A 637 3.93 -7.97 -13.36
CA ILE A 637 5.03 -8.19 -14.31
C ILE A 637 5.11 -7.07 -15.35
N PHE A 638 3.98 -6.52 -15.78
CA PHE A 638 3.94 -5.41 -16.72
C PHE A 638 4.32 -4.06 -16.09
N GLU A 639 4.23 -3.93 -14.75
CA GLU A 639 4.70 -2.75 -14.00
C GLU A 639 6.20 -2.85 -13.68
N VAL A 640 6.69 -4.07 -13.43
CA VAL A 640 8.11 -4.34 -13.15
C VAL A 640 8.93 -4.28 -14.42
N GLY A 641 8.37 -4.81 -15.51
CA GLY A 641 9.03 -5.10 -16.75
C GLY A 641 9.18 -6.60 -17.00
N THR A 642 8.80 -7.07 -18.18
CA THR A 642 9.15 -8.42 -18.68
C THR A 642 10.68 -8.57 -18.81
N ALA A 643 11.17 -9.77 -19.13
CA ALA A 643 12.61 -9.97 -19.21
C ALA A 643 13.24 -9.14 -20.33
N ASN A 644 14.34 -8.42 -20.04
CA ASN A 644 15.10 -7.60 -20.98
C ASN A 644 14.28 -6.48 -21.65
N TYR A 645 13.09 -6.15 -21.11
CA TYR A 645 12.21 -5.11 -21.63
C TYR A 645 12.88 -3.73 -21.71
N LEU A 646 13.93 -3.51 -20.92
CA LEU A 646 14.63 -2.24 -20.81
C LEU A 646 15.19 -1.78 -22.16
N THR A 647 15.74 -2.67 -22.98
CA THR A 647 16.22 -2.33 -24.33
C THR A 647 15.10 -1.74 -25.20
N THR A 648 13.89 -2.31 -25.11
CA THR A 648 12.71 -1.80 -25.80
C THR A 648 12.21 -0.50 -25.18
N GLU A 649 12.26 -0.36 -23.86
CA GLU A 649 11.81 0.84 -23.16
C GLU A 649 12.69 2.06 -23.53
N GLU A 650 14.01 1.93 -23.42
CA GLU A 650 14.96 2.98 -23.78
C GLU A 650 14.95 3.26 -25.29
N GLY A 651 14.90 2.22 -26.12
CA GLY A 651 14.80 2.36 -27.57
C GLY A 651 13.57 3.14 -28.01
N LEU A 652 12.42 2.88 -27.38
CA LEU A 652 11.18 3.60 -27.67
C LEU A 652 11.26 5.06 -27.20
N ALA A 653 11.92 5.33 -26.08
CA ALA A 653 12.13 6.69 -25.57
C ALA A 653 12.98 7.53 -26.55
N ILE A 654 14.05 6.94 -27.08
CA ILE A 654 14.88 7.58 -28.11
C ILE A 654 14.12 7.75 -29.43
N TYR A 655 13.36 6.74 -29.87
CA TYR A 655 12.53 6.86 -31.07
C TYR A 655 11.49 8.00 -30.95
N ASN A 656 10.81 8.06 -29.81
CA ASN A 656 9.85 9.12 -29.49
C ASN A 656 10.50 10.51 -29.48
N GLN A 657 11.71 10.62 -28.94
CA GLN A 657 12.50 11.85 -28.98
C GLN A 657 12.89 12.24 -30.41
N ASN A 658 13.44 11.31 -31.19
CA ASN A 658 13.94 11.57 -32.54
C ASN A 658 12.81 11.91 -33.53
N THR A 659 11.62 11.35 -33.35
CA THR A 659 10.45 11.65 -34.20
C THR A 659 9.95 13.08 -34.06
N LEU A 660 10.39 13.84 -33.06
CA LEU A 660 10.10 15.27 -32.95
C LEU A 660 10.93 16.13 -33.92
N GLY A 661 12.01 15.61 -34.50
CA GLY A 661 12.85 16.35 -35.44
C GLY A 661 13.56 17.57 -34.85
N LEU A 662 13.81 17.57 -33.53
CA LEU A 662 14.42 18.71 -32.84
C LEU A 662 15.96 18.64 -32.89
N PRO A 663 16.66 19.78 -33.01
CA PRO A 663 18.11 19.84 -32.89
C PRO A 663 18.51 19.64 -31.43
N LEU A 664 19.28 18.58 -31.15
CA LEU A 664 19.68 18.20 -29.78
C LEU A 664 21.20 18.23 -29.57
N GLY A 665 21.95 18.80 -30.52
CA GLY A 665 23.41 18.91 -30.47
C GLY A 665 24.11 17.57 -30.27
N ASP A 666 25.17 17.57 -29.47
CA ASP A 666 26.05 16.41 -29.21
C ASP A 666 25.30 15.16 -28.69
N LYS A 667 24.09 15.33 -28.13
CA LYS A 667 23.26 14.19 -27.69
C LYS A 667 22.77 13.32 -28.84
N ALA A 668 22.73 13.83 -30.07
CA ALA A 668 22.27 13.09 -31.24
C ALA A 668 23.13 11.85 -31.53
N ILE A 669 24.45 11.94 -31.26
CA ILE A 669 25.42 10.85 -31.51
C ILE A 669 25.80 10.08 -30.24
N TRP A 670 25.38 10.54 -29.06
CA TRP A 670 25.77 9.97 -27.77
C TRP A 670 25.51 8.46 -27.65
N LEU A 671 24.39 7.98 -28.19
CA LEU A 671 24.04 6.55 -28.19
C LEU A 671 25.05 5.70 -28.96
N ALA A 672 25.60 6.21 -30.06
CA ALA A 672 26.58 5.52 -30.89
C ALA A 672 27.97 5.57 -30.26
N LEU A 673 28.33 6.71 -29.63
CA LEU A 673 29.56 6.84 -28.87
C LEU A 673 29.65 5.83 -27.71
N ASN A 674 28.54 5.49 -27.05
CA ASN A 674 28.55 4.43 -26.03
C ASN A 674 28.88 3.05 -26.63
N VAL A 675 28.41 2.75 -27.84
CA VAL A 675 28.71 1.48 -28.53
C VAL A 675 30.20 1.41 -28.88
N VAL A 676 30.73 2.50 -29.44
CA VAL A 676 32.17 2.68 -29.69
C VAL A 676 32.96 2.47 -28.40
N GLY A 677 32.55 3.14 -27.32
CA GLY A 677 33.19 3.05 -26.00
C GLY A 677 33.21 1.63 -25.45
N VAL A 678 32.09 0.90 -25.51
CA VAL A 678 32.02 -0.49 -25.05
C VAL A 678 32.84 -1.42 -25.94
N TYR A 679 32.91 -1.19 -27.25
CA TYR A 679 33.74 -2.01 -28.14
C TYR A 679 35.24 -1.83 -27.87
N LEU A 680 35.69 -0.57 -27.80
CA LEU A 680 37.09 -0.22 -27.60
C LEU A 680 37.57 -0.47 -26.17
N GLY A 681 36.72 -0.24 -25.16
CA GLY A 681 37.05 -0.47 -23.75
C GLY A 681 37.36 -1.93 -23.39
N ARG A 682 37.10 -2.88 -24.30
CA ARG A 682 37.51 -4.29 -24.19
C ARG A 682 38.99 -4.52 -24.52
N LYS A 683 39.65 -3.51 -25.07
CA LYS A 683 41.05 -3.52 -25.48
C LYS A 683 41.85 -2.40 -24.85
N LEU A 684 41.19 -1.38 -24.33
CA LEU A 684 41.78 -0.18 -23.77
C LEU A 684 41.46 -0.06 -22.27
N SER A 685 42.40 0.49 -21.51
CA SER A 685 42.20 1.00 -20.14
C SER A 685 41.26 2.22 -20.12
N PHE A 686 40.96 2.75 -18.94
CA PHE A 686 40.14 3.96 -18.82
C PHE A 686 40.81 5.18 -19.46
N ALA A 687 42.11 5.39 -19.18
CA ALA A 687 42.87 6.52 -19.69
C ALA A 687 43.03 6.46 -21.22
N GLU A 688 43.38 5.29 -21.77
CA GLU A 688 43.50 5.10 -23.22
C GLU A 688 42.16 5.27 -23.94
N LEU A 689 41.06 4.77 -23.35
CA LEU A 689 39.74 4.96 -23.92
C LEU A 689 39.33 6.44 -23.93
N PHE A 690 39.61 7.16 -22.84
CA PHE A 690 39.36 8.60 -22.76
C PHE A 690 40.14 9.35 -23.84
N ASP A 691 41.45 9.09 -23.95
CA ASP A 691 42.32 9.73 -24.93
C ASP A 691 41.84 9.46 -26.37
N HIS A 692 41.45 8.22 -26.66
CA HIS A 692 40.92 7.85 -27.96
C HIS A 692 39.59 8.54 -28.30
N LEU A 693 38.67 8.64 -27.34
CA LEU A 693 37.39 9.33 -27.55
C LEU A 693 37.59 10.83 -27.81
N VAL A 694 38.51 11.47 -27.09
CA VAL A 694 38.82 12.89 -27.28
C VAL A 694 39.52 13.14 -28.62
N LYS A 695 40.55 12.36 -28.96
CA LYS A 695 41.36 12.60 -30.16
C LYS A 695 40.70 12.17 -31.46
N THR A 696 39.99 11.04 -31.47
CA THR A 696 39.44 10.47 -32.71
C THR A 696 38.02 10.93 -33.00
N TYR A 697 37.22 11.17 -31.96
CA TYR A 697 35.81 11.54 -32.11
C TYR A 697 35.52 12.96 -31.61
N GLU A 698 36.56 13.74 -31.25
CA GLU A 698 36.46 15.14 -30.82
C GLU A 698 35.47 15.36 -29.66
N VAL A 699 35.31 14.34 -28.81
CA VAL A 699 34.37 14.40 -27.68
C VAL A 699 34.96 15.27 -26.59
N LYS A 700 34.18 16.25 -26.10
CA LYS A 700 34.56 17.10 -24.97
C LYS A 700 34.95 16.27 -23.76
N ASP A 701 36.03 16.66 -23.08
CA ASP A 701 36.61 16.01 -21.90
C ASP A 701 35.56 15.50 -20.89
N GLN A 702 34.63 16.35 -20.47
CA GLN A 702 33.62 15.97 -19.47
C GLN A 702 32.67 14.87 -19.96
N GLU A 703 32.34 14.85 -21.25
CA GLU A 703 31.48 13.82 -21.83
C GLU A 703 32.26 12.52 -22.09
N ALA A 704 33.51 12.61 -22.56
CA ALA A 704 34.40 11.46 -22.71
C ALA A 704 34.61 10.74 -21.37
N PHE A 705 34.86 11.48 -20.29
CA PHE A 705 34.97 10.92 -18.94
C PHE A 705 33.69 10.18 -18.52
N LYS A 706 32.50 10.77 -18.74
CA LYS A 706 31.21 10.13 -18.43
C LYS A 706 31.01 8.83 -19.21
N ILE A 707 31.42 8.78 -20.48
CA ILE A 707 31.37 7.56 -21.30
C ILE A 707 32.32 6.51 -20.71
N CYS A 708 33.56 6.87 -20.39
CA CYS A 708 34.52 5.96 -19.76
C CYS A 708 33.99 5.40 -18.43
N VAL A 709 33.39 6.24 -17.57
CA VAL A 709 32.73 5.79 -16.33
C VAL A 709 31.61 4.79 -16.63
N LYS A 710 30.76 5.06 -17.64
CA LYS A 710 29.67 4.14 -18.03
C LYS A 710 30.20 2.80 -18.53
N VAL A 711 31.30 2.81 -19.27
CA VAL A 711 31.96 1.62 -19.84
C VAL A 711 32.72 0.83 -18.78
N LYS A 712 33.35 1.49 -17.80
CA LYS A 712 34.21 0.85 -16.79
C LYS A 712 33.53 0.65 -15.43
N ARG A 713 32.34 1.21 -15.18
CA ARG A 713 31.63 1.05 -13.90
C ARG A 713 31.36 -0.42 -13.59
N GLY A 714 31.46 -0.75 -12.32
CA GLY A 714 31.42 -2.10 -11.79
C GLY A 714 32.76 -2.82 -11.74
N LEU A 715 33.85 -2.25 -12.26
CA LEU A 715 35.23 -2.68 -11.97
C LEU A 715 35.81 -1.86 -10.83
N SER A 716 36.67 -2.47 -10.01
CA SER A 716 37.47 -1.73 -9.03
C SER A 716 38.71 -1.12 -9.67
N ASN A 717 39.43 -1.90 -10.48
CA ASN A 717 40.57 -1.43 -11.26
C ASN A 717 40.14 -1.17 -12.72
N THR A 718 40.09 0.10 -13.14
CA THR A 718 39.67 0.47 -14.49
C THR A 718 40.78 0.44 -15.54
N GLU A 719 42.00 0.09 -15.14
CA GLU A 719 43.10 -0.19 -16.06
C GLU A 719 42.88 -1.50 -16.82
N LYS A 720 42.12 -2.43 -16.22
CA LYS A 720 41.74 -3.69 -16.86
C LYS A 720 40.91 -3.46 -18.12
N HIS A 721 41.16 -4.27 -19.14
CA HIS A 721 40.48 -4.26 -20.44
C HIS A 721 39.11 -4.95 -20.38
N THR A 722 38.31 -4.59 -19.38
CA THR A 722 36.98 -5.14 -19.12
C THR A 722 35.93 -4.04 -19.28
N VAL A 723 34.72 -4.40 -19.68
CA VAL A 723 33.61 -3.45 -19.92
C VAL A 723 32.31 -3.84 -19.25
N PHE A 724 31.48 -2.83 -19.03
CA PHE A 724 30.10 -2.91 -18.61
C PHE A 724 29.18 -2.45 -19.75
N SER A 725 28.55 -3.41 -20.42
CA SER A 725 27.80 -3.24 -21.66
C SER A 725 26.36 -2.72 -21.49
N ARG A 726 25.98 -2.20 -20.32
CA ARG A 726 24.58 -1.78 -20.07
C ARG A 726 24.08 -0.73 -21.04
N ASP A 727 24.90 0.24 -21.41
CA ASP A 727 24.45 1.38 -22.22
C ASP A 727 24.34 1.02 -23.72
N LEU A 728 24.53 -0.26 -24.10
CA LEU A 728 24.15 -0.76 -25.43
C LEU A 728 22.64 -0.79 -25.65
N ILE A 729 21.84 -0.78 -24.57
CA ILE A 729 20.37 -0.81 -24.62
C ILE A 729 19.78 0.35 -25.44
N TYR A 730 20.45 1.50 -25.51
CA TYR A 730 19.95 2.67 -26.23
C TYR A 730 20.07 2.50 -27.75
N PHE A 731 21.27 2.18 -28.25
CA PHE A 731 21.51 1.99 -29.69
C PHE A 731 20.80 0.75 -30.22
N ASN A 732 20.94 -0.39 -29.54
CA ASN A 732 20.22 -1.62 -29.89
C ASN A 732 18.71 -1.43 -29.81
N GLY A 733 18.24 -0.71 -28.79
CA GLY A 733 16.83 -0.38 -28.64
C GLY A 733 16.30 0.43 -29.80
N LEU A 734 17.02 1.48 -30.22
CA LEU A 734 16.61 2.30 -31.36
C LEU A 734 16.50 1.49 -32.65
N GLN A 735 17.48 0.64 -32.94
CA GLN A 735 17.44 -0.26 -34.10
C GLN A 735 16.27 -1.24 -34.01
N LEU A 736 16.07 -1.87 -32.84
CA LEU A 736 14.96 -2.79 -32.59
C LEU A 736 13.59 -2.13 -32.81
N ILE A 737 13.43 -0.88 -32.37
CA ILE A 737 12.19 -0.13 -32.60
C ILE A 737 12.04 0.27 -34.06
N ALA A 738 13.12 0.71 -34.72
CA ALA A 738 13.08 1.04 -36.15
C ALA A 738 12.64 -0.16 -37.00
N ASP A 739 13.14 -1.36 -36.69
CA ASP A 739 12.74 -2.59 -37.36
C ASP A 739 11.27 -2.95 -37.08
N LEU A 740 10.81 -2.75 -35.84
CA LEU A 740 9.39 -2.92 -35.51
C LEU A 740 8.49 -1.96 -36.29
N VAL A 741 8.89 -0.70 -36.45
CA VAL A 741 8.14 0.30 -37.24
C VAL A 741 8.09 -0.13 -38.72
N LYS A 742 9.20 -0.60 -39.28
CA LYS A 742 9.23 -1.10 -40.67
C LYS A 742 8.28 -2.29 -40.86
N GLN A 743 8.20 -3.19 -39.88
CA GLN A 743 7.39 -4.42 -39.98
C GLN A 743 5.90 -4.22 -39.67
N LYS A 744 5.58 -3.42 -38.64
CA LYS A 744 4.21 -3.33 -38.07
C LYS A 744 3.66 -1.91 -38.01
N GLY A 745 4.39 -0.93 -38.52
CA GLY A 745 3.99 0.48 -38.54
C GLY A 745 3.62 1.03 -37.16
N ARG A 746 2.65 1.96 -37.15
CA ARG A 746 2.16 2.60 -35.92
C ARG A 746 1.50 1.61 -34.96
N ALA A 747 0.84 0.57 -35.46
CA ALA A 747 0.18 -0.44 -34.63
C ALA A 747 1.18 -1.18 -33.75
N GLY A 748 2.35 -1.55 -34.28
CA GLY A 748 3.42 -2.18 -33.50
C GLY A 748 3.89 -1.32 -32.33
N ILE A 749 4.00 0.00 -32.54
CA ILE A 749 4.39 0.93 -31.49
C ILE A 749 3.29 1.12 -30.46
N LYS A 750 2.01 1.24 -30.88
CA LYS A 750 0.87 1.29 -29.96
C LYS A 750 0.86 0.07 -29.03
N SER A 751 1.13 -1.13 -29.54
CA SER A 751 1.17 -2.35 -28.72
C SER A 751 2.21 -2.31 -27.60
N LEU A 752 3.35 -1.62 -27.78
CA LEU A 752 4.35 -1.48 -26.71
C LEU A 752 3.86 -0.67 -25.50
N TYR A 753 2.84 0.17 -25.68
CA TYR A 753 2.23 0.94 -24.60
C TYR A 753 1.34 0.12 -23.68
N PHE A 754 1.15 -1.17 -23.97
CA PHE A 754 0.46 -2.09 -23.09
C PHE A 754 1.00 -2.08 -21.64
N GLY A 755 2.32 -1.97 -21.52
CA GLY A 755 3.02 -1.87 -20.25
C GLY A 755 4.52 -1.89 -20.47
N LYS A 756 5.29 -2.31 -19.46
CA LYS A 756 6.73 -2.50 -19.57
C LYS A 756 7.05 -3.87 -20.17
N ILE A 757 6.96 -3.94 -21.50
CA ILE A 757 7.13 -5.16 -22.30
C ILE A 757 8.24 -5.00 -23.35
N GLY A 758 8.91 -6.09 -23.70
CA GLY A 758 9.88 -6.12 -24.80
C GLY A 758 9.20 -6.28 -26.17
N VAL A 759 9.88 -5.90 -27.26
CA VAL A 759 9.40 -6.16 -28.62
C VAL A 759 9.19 -7.66 -28.86
N ASN A 760 10.11 -8.49 -28.35
CA ASN A 760 10.07 -9.95 -28.48
C ASN A 760 8.91 -10.60 -27.71
N ASP A 761 8.26 -9.86 -26.81
CA ASP A 761 7.10 -10.32 -26.06
C ASP A 761 5.79 -10.11 -26.84
N LEU A 762 5.76 -9.22 -27.84
CA LEU A 762 4.56 -8.87 -28.59
C LEU A 762 3.85 -10.09 -29.22
N PRO A 763 4.54 -11.07 -29.85
CA PRO A 763 3.87 -12.24 -30.38
C PRO A 763 3.17 -13.08 -29.31
N ARG A 764 3.75 -13.15 -28.10
CA ARG A 764 3.19 -13.89 -26.97
C ARG A 764 1.98 -13.17 -26.35
N LEU A 765 1.92 -11.84 -26.48
CA LEU A 765 0.83 -11.02 -25.95
C LEU A 765 -0.42 -11.06 -26.82
N ALA A 766 -0.32 -11.45 -28.09
CA ALA A 766 -1.47 -11.58 -28.99
C ALA A 766 -2.50 -12.62 -28.53
N ALA A 767 -2.09 -13.56 -27.66
CA ALA A 767 -2.95 -14.60 -27.11
C ALA A 767 -3.80 -14.16 -25.90
N PHE A 768 -3.78 -12.87 -25.53
CA PHE A 768 -4.44 -12.37 -24.33
C PHE A 768 -5.43 -11.24 -24.64
N GLU A 769 -6.61 -11.31 -24.04
CA GLU A 769 -7.52 -10.17 -23.92
C GLU A 769 -7.07 -9.32 -22.73
N PHE A 770 -6.62 -8.10 -22.99
CA PHE A 770 -6.20 -7.19 -21.93
C PHE A 770 -6.94 -5.86 -21.95
N SER A 771 -6.87 -5.14 -20.82
CA SER A 771 -7.44 -3.81 -20.63
C SER A 771 -6.93 -2.81 -21.68
N ASN A 772 -7.82 -1.93 -22.15
CA ASN A 772 -7.50 -0.92 -23.16
C ASN A 772 -6.30 -0.04 -22.78
N ILE A 773 -5.41 0.21 -23.75
CA ILE A 773 -4.30 1.16 -23.66
C ILE A 773 -4.89 2.56 -23.57
N LYS A 774 -4.69 3.24 -22.43
CA LYS A 774 -5.31 4.54 -22.16
C LYS A 774 -4.38 5.70 -22.52
N TYR A 775 -3.11 5.60 -22.16
CA TYR A 775 -2.13 6.66 -22.36
C TYR A 775 -1.28 6.38 -23.59
N LEU A 776 -1.34 7.26 -24.57
CA LEU A 776 -0.55 7.23 -25.79
C LEU A 776 -0.05 8.66 -26.08
N PRO A 777 1.16 8.82 -26.63
CA PRO A 777 1.58 10.08 -27.22
C PRO A 777 0.58 10.52 -28.29
N ASP A 778 0.36 11.82 -28.44
CA ASP A 778 -0.66 12.33 -29.37
C ASP A 778 -0.37 11.93 -30.82
N ARG A 779 0.91 11.82 -31.21
CA ARG A 779 1.35 11.30 -32.52
C ARG A 779 0.98 9.82 -32.79
N LEU A 780 0.55 9.10 -31.76
CA LEU A 780 0.11 7.70 -31.84
C LEU A 780 -1.37 7.52 -31.50
N LYS A 781 -2.12 8.58 -31.20
CA LYS A 781 -3.59 8.50 -31.16
C LYS A 781 -4.07 8.41 -32.60
#